data_AF-A0A7V3ADE2-F1
#
_entry.id   AF-A0A7V3ADE2-F1
#
_cell.length_a   1.000
_cell.length_b   1.000
_cell.length_c   1.000
_cell.angle_alpha   90.00
_cell.angle_beta   90.00
_cell.angle_gamma   90.00
#
_symmetry.space_group_name_H-M   'P 1'
#
loop_
_entity.id
_entity.type
_entity.pdbx_description
1 polymer ?
#
loop_
_entity_poly.entity_id
_entity_poly.type
_entity_poly.pdbx_seq_one_letter_code
_entity_poly.pdbx_strand_id
1 'polypeptide(L)'
;MPSAGKSWRNCWRRAGMSRLLGFIDRLNRYSDVLLIVLLVAVIGLMIIPMPPPVIDLLLAVNLAISVLMLMISVYIPTALHFSVFPSLLLFTTLFRLALNITTTRMILLKGNAGDIITTFGSFVVSGNFVVGAVVFLIITIVQFLVIAKGAERVSEVGARFTLDAMPGKQMSIDADMRAGVIDMDQARERRELVTKESQLYGAMDGAMKFVKGDAIAGLIVTAVNLLGGFAIGMLQRGMTAEASIRKYGILTIGDGLVSQIPALLICITAGVVVTRVSSSENANLGGDIGKQFLARPKALFIGGGILLLFAAIPGFPKPQFLLLAALFIVIGYGLTKMGQLAGKPDAESKLAEALAPASEKDKPQKKRPAGVEEFSITVPLLVDLSENIRKNLDIEELNDEVIRVRRALYYDLGVPFPGINLRFREDLEKDAYSILLQEVPVSKGWLPAGKVLVREAADHLKVMGLEFESGKQFLPNLPSVWMKAEDVPQLKKAGLAYLTPTQILVYHLSFLLKKHASEFLGIQETRFLLSQMEAKYGELVKEVQRIMPLQRIAEILQRLDQRVVPAEDHLVINRLVDPSLDDALEIGEVADHAARVEIPAVDLNLGDGIVETVPENPLARASLGKVTTMRDLVLGLEAAGRDPRVKGLVARLGTGSLGMAQAQEIRDSVIAFRKQGKFAIAFAETFGESGDGNLRYYVATAFDRIYMQPSGELQL
;
A
#
# COMPACT_ATOMS: atom_id res chain seq x y z
N MET A 1 16.48 -69.04 33.23
CA MET A 1 15.75 -69.64 32.08
C MET A 1 14.86 -68.57 31.46
N PRO A 2 15.11 -68.17 30.21
CA PRO A 2 14.47 -67.01 29.58
C PRO A 2 13.27 -67.38 28.67
N SER A 3 12.50 -66.33 28.33
CA SER A 3 11.79 -66.11 27.05
C SER A 3 10.70 -67.08 26.57
N ALA A 4 9.42 -66.73 26.79
CA ALA A 4 8.30 -67.23 25.97
C ALA A 4 7.11 -66.25 25.82
N GLY A 5 7.26 -64.95 26.10
CA GLY A 5 6.10 -64.03 26.20
C GLY A 5 5.97 -62.89 25.18
N LYS A 6 6.99 -62.62 24.34
CA LYS A 6 7.04 -61.39 23.52
C LYS A 6 6.97 -61.59 21.98
N SER A 7 6.88 -62.83 21.49
CA SER A 7 6.96 -63.10 20.03
C SER A 7 5.60 -62.97 19.29
N TRP A 8 4.47 -63.34 19.91
CA TRP A 8 3.20 -63.45 19.18
C TRP A 8 2.50 -62.12 18.87
N ARG A 9 2.65 -61.09 19.71
CA ARG A 9 2.01 -59.77 19.49
C ARG A 9 2.64 -58.95 18.34
N ASN A 10 3.90 -59.21 18.00
CA ASN A 10 4.60 -58.48 16.95
C ASN A 10 4.45 -59.12 15.55
N CYS A 11 4.09 -60.42 15.47
CA CYS A 11 3.94 -61.12 14.21
C CYS A 11 2.61 -60.78 13.50
N TRP A 12 1.52 -60.62 14.25
CA TRP A 12 0.21 -60.22 13.69
C TRP A 12 0.17 -58.75 13.24
N ARG A 13 0.86 -57.86 13.97
CA ARG A 13 0.88 -56.42 13.68
C ARG A 13 1.67 -56.05 12.42
N ARG A 14 2.72 -56.80 12.07
CA ARG A 14 3.49 -56.57 10.83
C ARG A 14 2.87 -57.21 9.60
N ALA A 15 2.26 -58.39 9.71
CA ALA A 15 1.67 -59.11 8.57
C ALA A 15 0.33 -58.51 8.10
N GLY A 16 -0.51 -58.00 9.01
CA GLY A 16 -1.74 -57.31 8.66
C GLY A 16 -1.48 -55.95 8.02
N MET A 17 -0.51 -55.19 8.57
CA MET A 17 -0.16 -53.85 8.08
C MET A 17 0.54 -53.89 6.72
N SER A 18 1.43 -54.86 6.47
CA SER A 18 2.09 -55.02 5.16
C SER A 18 1.12 -55.52 4.08
N ARG A 19 0.14 -56.35 4.43
CA ARG A 19 -0.96 -56.74 3.52
C ARG A 19 -1.90 -55.58 3.24
N LEU A 20 -2.23 -54.76 4.23
CA LEU A 20 -3.02 -53.54 4.06
C LEU A 20 -2.27 -52.52 3.18
N LEU A 21 -1.00 -52.25 3.46
CA LEU A 21 -0.17 -51.36 2.65
C LEU A 21 0.00 -51.90 1.22
N GLY A 22 0.22 -53.20 1.04
CA GLY A 22 0.30 -53.84 -0.27
C GLY A 22 -1.06 -54.00 -0.99
N PHE A 23 -2.18 -53.85 -0.27
CA PHE A 23 -3.53 -53.77 -0.83
C PHE A 23 -3.85 -52.33 -1.24
N ILE A 24 -3.48 -51.35 -0.43
CA ILE A 24 -3.56 -49.91 -0.73
C ILE A 24 -2.70 -49.59 -1.96
N ASP A 25 -1.48 -50.11 -2.05
CA ASP A 25 -0.58 -49.89 -3.18
C ASP A 25 -1.02 -50.62 -4.48
N ARG A 26 -1.78 -51.70 -4.35
CA ARG A 26 -2.47 -52.34 -5.48
C ARG A 26 -3.72 -51.58 -5.90
N LEU A 27 -4.48 -51.04 -4.95
CA LEU A 27 -5.63 -50.17 -5.21
C LEU A 27 -5.23 -48.88 -5.89
N ASN A 28 -4.09 -48.29 -5.50
CA ASN A 28 -3.58 -47.05 -6.09
C ASN A 28 -3.16 -47.25 -7.56
N ARG A 29 -2.72 -48.46 -7.94
CA ARG A 29 -2.45 -48.85 -9.33
C ARG A 29 -3.71 -48.96 -10.21
N TYR A 30 -4.89 -49.05 -9.61
CA TYR A 30 -6.18 -49.13 -10.28
C TYR A 30 -7.12 -48.01 -9.82
N SER A 31 -6.59 -46.81 -9.57
CA SER A 31 -7.37 -45.64 -9.12
C SER A 31 -8.60 -45.36 -9.99
N ASP A 32 -8.49 -45.57 -11.30
CA ASP A 32 -9.58 -45.36 -12.25
C ASP A 32 -10.69 -46.41 -12.08
N VAL A 33 -10.31 -47.66 -11.82
CA VAL A 33 -11.26 -48.75 -11.55
C VAL A 33 -11.96 -48.52 -10.21
N LEU A 34 -11.25 -48.04 -9.19
CA LEU A 34 -11.85 -47.68 -7.90
C LEU A 34 -12.94 -46.62 -8.07
N LEU A 35 -12.69 -45.59 -8.90
CA LEU A 35 -13.67 -44.55 -9.21
C LEU A 35 -14.92 -45.10 -9.92
N ILE A 36 -14.73 -45.97 -10.90
CA ILE A 36 -15.85 -46.62 -11.61
C ILE A 36 -16.67 -47.51 -10.67
N VAL A 37 -16.01 -48.31 -9.84
CA VAL A 37 -16.67 -49.17 -8.85
C VAL A 37 -17.42 -48.32 -7.83
N LEU A 38 -16.85 -47.20 -7.37
CA LEU A 38 -17.53 -46.26 -6.49
C LEU A 38 -18.80 -45.69 -7.14
N LEU A 39 -18.71 -45.25 -8.41
CA LEU A 39 -19.86 -44.74 -9.14
C LEU A 39 -20.97 -45.79 -9.28
N VAL A 40 -20.61 -47.02 -9.65
CA VAL A 40 -21.56 -48.15 -9.73
C VAL A 40 -22.15 -48.46 -8.36
N ALA A 41 -21.35 -48.38 -7.28
CA ALA A 41 -21.84 -48.59 -5.92
C ALA A 41 -22.83 -47.49 -5.48
N VAL A 42 -22.60 -46.23 -5.85
CA VAL A 42 -23.54 -45.11 -5.61
C VAL A 42 -24.87 -45.35 -6.32
N ILE A 43 -24.84 -45.78 -7.59
CA ILE A 43 -26.07 -46.14 -8.33
C ILE A 43 -26.74 -47.38 -7.71
N GLY A 44 -25.95 -48.38 -7.34
CA GLY A 44 -26.43 -49.60 -6.69
C GLY A 44 -27.13 -49.33 -5.35
N LEU A 45 -26.61 -48.38 -4.57
CA LEU A 45 -27.20 -47.93 -3.31
C LEU A 45 -28.61 -47.37 -3.51
N MET A 46 -28.87 -46.67 -4.62
CA MET A 46 -30.19 -46.12 -4.94
C MET A 46 -31.22 -47.22 -5.25
N ILE A 47 -30.79 -48.35 -5.83
CA ILE A 47 -31.67 -49.42 -6.31
C ILE A 47 -31.86 -50.51 -5.24
N ILE A 48 -30.80 -50.89 -4.53
CA ILE A 48 -30.77 -52.04 -3.63
C ILE A 48 -31.09 -51.59 -2.20
N PRO A 49 -32.06 -52.22 -1.52
CA PRO A 49 -32.37 -51.88 -0.13
C PRO A 49 -31.22 -52.27 0.80
N MET A 50 -30.62 -51.28 1.44
CA MET A 50 -29.48 -51.48 2.34
C MET A 50 -29.93 -51.79 3.77
N PRO A 51 -29.19 -52.63 4.51
CA PRO A 51 -29.44 -52.84 5.93
C PRO A 51 -29.08 -51.59 6.75
N PRO A 52 -29.83 -51.26 7.83
CA PRO A 52 -29.61 -50.06 8.64
C PRO A 52 -28.16 -49.81 9.10
N PRO A 53 -27.38 -50.80 9.60
CA PRO A 53 -26.01 -50.53 10.05
C PRO A 53 -25.07 -50.10 8.92
N VAL A 54 -25.33 -50.52 7.66
CA VAL A 54 -24.52 -50.08 6.52
C VAL A 54 -24.85 -48.64 6.16
N ILE A 55 -26.11 -48.22 6.26
CA ILE A 55 -26.50 -46.83 6.06
C ILE A 55 -25.84 -45.94 7.12
N ASP A 56 -25.90 -46.33 8.39
CA ASP A 56 -25.23 -45.58 9.47
C ASP A 56 -23.72 -45.47 9.23
N LEU A 57 -23.06 -46.55 8.80
CA LEU A 57 -21.65 -46.51 8.42
C LEU A 57 -21.39 -45.52 7.27
N LEU A 58 -22.20 -45.55 6.22
CA LEU A 58 -22.02 -44.67 5.06
C LEU A 58 -22.33 -43.19 5.39
N LEU A 59 -23.31 -42.92 6.26
CA LEU A 59 -23.59 -41.59 6.79
C LEU A 59 -22.41 -41.08 7.63
N ALA A 60 -21.85 -41.94 8.50
CA ALA A 60 -20.66 -41.60 9.29
C ALA A 60 -19.44 -41.33 8.41
N VAL A 61 -19.23 -42.13 7.35
CA VAL A 61 -18.17 -41.91 6.36
C VAL A 61 -18.38 -40.58 5.63
N ASN A 62 -19.60 -40.27 5.20
CA ASN A 62 -19.92 -38.98 4.58
C ASN A 62 -19.56 -37.80 5.49
N LEU A 63 -19.99 -37.86 6.77
CA LEU A 63 -19.66 -36.84 7.77
C LEU A 63 -18.14 -36.72 7.98
N ALA A 64 -17.44 -37.85 8.09
CA ALA A 64 -15.99 -37.88 8.27
C ALA A 64 -15.25 -37.26 7.08
N ILE A 65 -15.68 -37.55 5.84
CA ILE A 65 -15.11 -36.94 4.62
C ILE A 65 -15.34 -35.43 4.62
N SER A 66 -16.54 -34.95 4.98
CA SER A 66 -16.80 -33.51 5.03
C SER A 66 -15.96 -32.78 6.07
N VAL A 67 -15.77 -33.36 7.26
CA VAL A 67 -14.88 -32.80 8.28
C VAL A 67 -13.43 -32.81 7.80
N LEU A 68 -12.98 -33.92 7.20
CA LEU A 68 -11.62 -34.03 6.66
C LEU A 68 -11.36 -33.00 5.55
N MET A 69 -12.30 -32.81 4.63
CA MET A 69 -12.20 -31.80 3.58
C MET A 69 -12.07 -30.38 4.17
N LEU A 70 -12.87 -30.05 5.20
CA LEU A 70 -12.76 -28.77 5.89
C LEU A 70 -11.38 -28.59 6.54
N MET A 71 -10.88 -29.63 7.23
CA MET A 71 -9.56 -29.57 7.85
C MET A 71 -8.46 -29.38 6.80
N ILE A 72 -8.48 -30.15 5.72
CA ILE A 72 -7.51 -30.00 4.63
C ILE A 72 -7.51 -28.56 4.08
N SER A 73 -8.69 -27.97 3.85
CA SER A 73 -8.81 -26.59 3.37
C SER A 73 -8.19 -25.54 4.32
N VAL A 74 -8.31 -25.73 5.64
CA VAL A 74 -7.75 -24.80 6.64
C VAL A 74 -6.22 -24.83 6.71
N TYR A 75 -5.61 -26.00 6.44
CA TYR A 75 -4.16 -26.21 6.54
C TYR A 75 -3.40 -26.03 5.23
N ILE A 76 -4.09 -25.93 4.10
CA ILE A 76 -3.43 -25.78 2.81
C ILE A 76 -3.00 -24.32 2.56
N PRO A 77 -1.76 -24.07 2.10
CA PRO A 77 -1.26 -22.71 1.91
C PRO A 77 -1.93 -22.00 0.73
N THR A 78 -2.15 -22.67 -0.40
CA THR A 78 -2.79 -22.08 -1.60
C THR A 78 -3.87 -23.00 -2.17
N ALA A 79 -4.91 -22.44 -2.81
CA ALA A 79 -6.00 -23.22 -3.40
C ALA A 79 -5.51 -24.27 -4.41
N LEU A 80 -4.41 -23.98 -5.12
CA LEU A 80 -3.79 -24.86 -6.12
C LEU A 80 -3.27 -26.18 -5.55
N HIS A 81 -2.80 -26.21 -4.29
CA HIS A 81 -2.39 -27.45 -3.64
C HIS A 81 -3.55 -28.41 -3.38
N PHE A 82 -4.79 -27.91 -3.44
CA PHE A 82 -6.00 -28.72 -3.38
C PHE A 82 -6.71 -28.83 -4.74
N SER A 83 -5.97 -28.97 -5.84
CA SER A 83 -6.53 -29.02 -7.20
C SER A 83 -7.56 -30.15 -7.44
N VAL A 84 -7.53 -31.22 -6.64
CA VAL A 84 -8.48 -32.36 -6.72
C VAL A 84 -9.84 -32.04 -6.06
N PHE A 85 -9.96 -30.91 -5.36
CA PHE A 85 -11.15 -30.53 -4.60
C PHE A 85 -12.46 -30.49 -5.43
N PRO A 86 -12.52 -29.90 -6.65
CA PRO A 86 -13.76 -29.87 -7.43
C PRO A 86 -14.30 -31.27 -7.75
N SER A 87 -13.40 -32.20 -8.09
CA SER A 87 -13.77 -33.59 -8.37
C SER A 87 -14.27 -34.30 -7.12
N LEU A 88 -13.60 -34.11 -5.97
CA LEU A 88 -14.07 -34.65 -4.68
C LEU A 88 -15.45 -34.11 -4.30
N LEU A 89 -15.70 -32.83 -4.55
CA LEU A 89 -16.98 -32.19 -4.31
C LEU A 89 -18.09 -32.84 -5.17
N LEU A 90 -17.82 -33.13 -6.45
CA LEU A 90 -18.76 -33.84 -7.32
C LEU A 90 -19.07 -35.26 -6.82
N PHE A 91 -18.05 -36.03 -6.43
CA PHE A 91 -18.28 -37.39 -5.92
C PHE A 91 -19.01 -37.40 -4.57
N THR A 92 -18.65 -36.50 -3.65
CA THR A 92 -19.29 -36.43 -2.33
C THR A 92 -20.73 -35.93 -2.42
N THR A 93 -21.07 -35.05 -3.37
CA THR A 93 -22.45 -34.66 -3.65
C THR A 93 -23.27 -35.80 -4.23
N LEU A 94 -22.74 -36.54 -5.21
CA LEU A 94 -23.41 -37.74 -5.75
C LEU A 94 -23.63 -38.81 -4.68
N PHE A 95 -22.62 -39.08 -3.84
CA PHE A 95 -22.73 -40.01 -2.72
C PHE A 95 -23.82 -39.59 -1.74
N ARG A 96 -23.90 -38.29 -1.42
CA ARG A 96 -24.93 -37.74 -0.54
C ARG A 96 -26.33 -37.85 -1.14
N LEU A 97 -26.48 -37.57 -2.43
CA LEU A 97 -27.76 -37.73 -3.12
C LEU A 97 -28.25 -39.18 -3.07
N ALA A 98 -27.36 -40.14 -3.31
CA ALA A 98 -27.71 -41.56 -3.21
C ALA A 98 -28.08 -41.96 -1.78
N LEU A 99 -27.35 -41.45 -0.77
CA LEU A 99 -27.69 -41.67 0.64
C LEU A 99 -29.07 -41.10 0.98
N ASN A 100 -29.37 -39.86 0.58
CA ASN A 100 -30.69 -39.23 0.79
C ASN A 100 -31.82 -40.05 0.18
N ILE A 101 -31.63 -40.62 -1.02
CA ILE A 101 -32.65 -41.46 -1.67
C ILE A 101 -32.82 -42.79 -0.91
N THR A 102 -31.72 -43.37 -0.44
CA THR A 102 -31.71 -44.64 0.30
C THR A 102 -32.34 -44.50 1.69
N THR A 103 -32.01 -43.42 2.42
CA THR A 103 -32.58 -43.12 3.73
C THR A 103 -34.07 -42.80 3.61
N THR A 104 -34.47 -41.99 2.62
CA THR A 104 -35.89 -41.73 2.27
C THR A 104 -36.67 -43.02 2.07
N ARG A 105 -36.14 -43.94 1.26
CA ARG A 105 -36.77 -45.23 1.03
C ARG A 105 -36.90 -46.04 2.34
N MET A 106 -35.89 -46.01 3.22
CA MET A 106 -35.96 -46.70 4.50
C MET A 106 -36.93 -46.09 5.50
N ILE A 107 -36.99 -44.76 5.55
CA ILE A 107 -37.97 -44.01 6.33
C ILE A 107 -39.37 -44.41 5.89
N LEU A 108 -39.69 -44.33 4.60
CA LEU A 108 -41.05 -44.59 4.09
C LEU A 108 -41.44 -46.07 4.13
N LEU A 109 -40.55 -47.00 3.74
CA LEU A 109 -40.88 -48.43 3.64
C LEU A 109 -40.77 -49.18 4.97
N LYS A 110 -39.77 -48.90 5.80
CA LYS A 110 -39.56 -49.63 7.08
C LYS A 110 -39.99 -48.81 8.29
N GLY A 111 -39.99 -47.48 8.21
CA GLY A 111 -40.22 -46.63 9.38
C GLY A 111 -39.07 -46.69 10.38
N ASN A 112 -37.87 -46.99 9.89
CA ASN A 112 -36.60 -47.01 10.59
C ASN A 112 -35.54 -46.48 9.62
N ALA A 113 -34.76 -45.49 10.05
CA ALA A 113 -33.78 -44.79 9.23
C ALA A 113 -32.32 -45.08 9.64
N GLY A 114 -32.08 -45.98 10.59
CA GLY A 114 -30.78 -46.16 11.24
C GLY A 114 -30.69 -45.40 12.56
N ASP A 115 -29.67 -45.73 13.34
CA ASP A 115 -29.47 -45.22 14.68
C ASP A 115 -28.98 -43.78 14.66
N ILE A 116 -28.16 -43.39 13.66
CA ILE A 116 -27.67 -42.01 13.53
C ILE A 116 -28.85 -41.07 13.30
N ILE A 117 -29.70 -41.35 12.31
CA ILE A 117 -30.85 -40.51 11.98
C ILE A 117 -31.83 -40.40 13.16
N THR A 118 -32.12 -41.53 13.82
CA THR A 118 -33.04 -41.54 14.96
C THR A 118 -32.49 -40.73 16.14
N THR A 119 -31.18 -40.81 16.39
CA THR A 119 -30.50 -40.06 17.45
C THR A 119 -30.48 -38.56 17.16
N PHE A 120 -30.14 -38.15 15.93
CA PHE A 120 -30.16 -36.73 15.54
C PHE A 120 -31.56 -36.11 15.59
N GLY A 121 -32.57 -36.86 15.12
CA GLY A 121 -33.96 -36.40 15.16
C GLY A 121 -34.48 -36.21 16.59
N SER A 122 -34.19 -37.17 17.49
CA SER A 122 -34.59 -37.07 18.90
C SER A 122 -33.83 -35.98 19.66
N PHE A 123 -32.56 -35.75 19.32
CA PHE A 123 -31.73 -34.69 19.90
C PHE A 123 -32.31 -33.30 19.65
N VAL A 124 -32.71 -32.97 18.42
CA VAL A 124 -33.29 -31.65 18.09
C VAL A 124 -34.70 -31.47 18.61
N VAL A 125 -35.47 -32.56 18.68
CA VAL A 125 -36.84 -32.51 19.20
C VAL A 125 -36.86 -32.35 20.72
N SER A 126 -35.86 -32.86 21.46
CA SER A 126 -35.69 -32.65 22.92
C SER A 126 -36.99 -32.76 23.75
N GLY A 127 -37.88 -33.68 23.38
CA GLY A 127 -39.19 -33.90 24.02
C GLY A 127 -40.36 -33.03 23.52
N ASN A 128 -40.11 -31.96 22.75
CA ASN A 128 -41.14 -31.11 22.14
C ASN A 128 -41.00 -31.07 20.61
N PHE A 129 -41.89 -31.81 19.93
CA PHE A 129 -41.89 -31.92 18.47
C PHE A 129 -42.02 -30.57 17.76
N VAL A 130 -42.87 -29.66 18.27
CA VAL A 130 -43.12 -28.37 17.64
C VAL A 130 -41.86 -27.51 17.67
N VAL A 131 -41.20 -27.42 18.82
CA VAL A 131 -39.94 -26.68 18.96
C VAL A 131 -38.86 -27.26 18.06
N GLY A 132 -38.70 -28.58 18.04
CA GLY A 132 -37.75 -29.25 17.16
C GLY A 132 -38.01 -29.00 15.67
N ALA A 133 -39.28 -29.01 15.25
CA ALA A 133 -39.67 -28.72 13.87
C ALA A 133 -39.35 -27.27 13.47
N VAL A 134 -39.58 -26.30 14.36
CA VAL A 134 -39.23 -24.88 14.12
C VAL A 134 -37.72 -24.70 14.01
N VAL A 135 -36.94 -25.26 14.94
CA VAL A 135 -35.47 -25.19 14.91
C VAL A 135 -34.93 -25.83 13.63
N PHE A 136 -35.43 -27.00 13.26
CA PHE A 136 -35.07 -27.67 12.02
C PHE A 136 -35.38 -26.83 10.78
N LEU A 137 -36.57 -26.22 10.71
CA LEU A 137 -36.95 -25.36 9.58
C LEU A 137 -36.01 -24.16 9.46
N ILE A 138 -35.66 -23.51 10.59
CA ILE A 138 -34.70 -22.40 10.61
C ILE A 138 -33.33 -22.85 10.09
N ILE A 139 -32.79 -23.96 10.62
CA ILE A 139 -31.48 -24.48 10.19
C ILE A 139 -31.51 -24.79 8.68
N THR A 140 -32.58 -25.43 8.20
CA THR A 140 -32.76 -25.77 6.78
C THR A 140 -32.79 -24.52 5.90
N ILE A 141 -33.53 -23.49 6.30
CA ILE A 141 -33.62 -22.22 5.56
C ILE A 141 -32.27 -21.51 5.55
N VAL A 142 -31.59 -21.40 6.70
CA VAL A 142 -30.28 -20.75 6.80
C VAL A 142 -29.24 -21.49 5.94
N GLN A 143 -29.24 -22.82 6.00
CA GLN A 143 -28.33 -23.66 5.23
C GLN A 143 -28.46 -23.43 3.72
N PHE A 144 -29.68 -23.36 3.20
CA PHE A 144 -29.89 -23.14 1.76
C PHE A 144 -29.76 -21.66 1.36
N LEU A 145 -30.53 -20.78 2.01
CA LEU A 145 -30.74 -19.40 1.57
C LEU A 145 -29.52 -18.52 1.84
N VAL A 146 -28.82 -18.75 2.96
CA VAL A 146 -27.65 -17.96 3.37
C VAL A 146 -26.36 -18.67 2.95
N ILE A 147 -26.20 -19.95 3.33
CA ILE A 147 -24.90 -20.61 3.24
C ILE A 147 -24.64 -21.14 1.84
N ALA A 148 -25.50 -22.01 1.29
CA ALA A 148 -25.30 -22.58 -0.05
C ALA A 148 -25.33 -21.50 -1.14
N LYS A 149 -26.34 -20.61 -1.10
CA LYS A 149 -26.44 -19.49 -2.07
C LYS A 149 -25.33 -18.45 -1.89
N GLY A 150 -24.91 -18.18 -0.65
CA GLY A 150 -23.78 -17.29 -0.38
C GLY A 150 -22.48 -17.87 -0.92
N ALA A 151 -22.20 -19.14 -0.67
CA ALA A 151 -21.00 -19.83 -1.17
C ALA A 151 -20.99 -19.92 -2.70
N GLU A 152 -22.14 -20.15 -3.36
CA GLU A 152 -22.26 -20.08 -4.82
C GLU A 152 -21.83 -18.70 -5.34
N ARG A 153 -22.36 -17.62 -4.78
CA ARG A 153 -22.02 -16.25 -5.21
C ARG A 153 -20.56 -15.91 -4.99
N VAL A 154 -20.00 -16.30 -3.83
CA VAL A 154 -18.59 -16.11 -3.53
C VAL A 154 -17.71 -16.89 -4.52
N SER A 155 -18.11 -18.11 -4.87
CA SER A 155 -17.38 -18.93 -5.84
C SER A 155 -17.49 -18.38 -7.26
N GLU A 156 -18.67 -17.99 -7.71
CA GLU A 156 -18.95 -17.44 -9.03
C GLU A 156 -18.15 -16.15 -9.26
N VAL A 157 -18.27 -15.21 -8.32
CA VAL A 157 -17.62 -13.90 -8.41
C VAL A 157 -16.10 -14.03 -8.27
N GLY A 158 -15.63 -14.84 -7.30
CA GLY A 158 -14.20 -15.10 -7.09
C GLY A 158 -13.56 -15.78 -8.29
N ALA A 159 -14.21 -16.80 -8.87
CA ALA A 159 -13.73 -17.46 -10.08
C ALA A 159 -13.70 -16.49 -11.26
N ARG A 160 -14.77 -15.71 -11.47
CA ARG A 160 -14.83 -14.75 -12.58
C ARG A 160 -13.72 -13.72 -12.52
N PHE A 161 -13.52 -13.05 -11.38
CA PHE A 161 -12.43 -12.08 -11.24
C PHE A 161 -11.05 -12.69 -11.41
N THR A 162 -10.84 -13.91 -10.90
CA THR A 162 -9.56 -14.61 -11.04
C THR A 162 -9.31 -15.03 -12.49
N LEU A 163 -10.36 -15.45 -13.22
CA LEU A 163 -10.29 -15.80 -14.64
C LEU A 163 -10.09 -14.58 -15.53
N ASP A 164 -10.76 -13.46 -15.24
CA ASP A 164 -10.60 -12.19 -15.96
C ASP A 164 -9.17 -11.63 -15.80
N ALA A 165 -8.50 -11.95 -14.69
CA ALA A 165 -7.10 -11.59 -14.46
C ALA A 165 -6.07 -12.50 -15.18
N MET A 166 -6.49 -13.63 -15.78
CA MET A 166 -5.57 -14.60 -16.41
C MET A 166 -4.79 -14.03 -17.60
N PRO A 167 -5.39 -13.26 -18.54
CA PRO A 167 -4.63 -12.65 -19.63
C PRO A 167 -3.53 -11.72 -19.11
N GLY A 168 -3.81 -10.92 -18.07
CA GLY A 168 -2.82 -10.06 -17.43
C GLY A 168 -1.68 -10.83 -16.78
N LYS A 169 -1.98 -11.95 -16.09
CA LYS A 169 -0.95 -12.86 -15.55
C LYS A 169 -0.10 -13.50 -16.65
N GLN A 170 -0.68 -13.87 -17.79
CA GLN A 170 0.07 -14.44 -18.91
C GLN A 170 0.94 -13.37 -19.61
N MET A 171 0.39 -12.18 -19.85
CA MET A 171 1.11 -11.07 -20.45
C MET A 171 2.28 -10.61 -19.58
N SER A 172 2.13 -10.58 -18.25
CA SER A 172 3.24 -10.25 -17.33
C SER A 172 4.34 -11.31 -17.34
N ILE A 173 4.01 -12.61 -17.42
CA ILE A 173 5.02 -13.67 -17.60
C ILE A 173 5.78 -13.48 -18.93
N ASP A 174 5.07 -13.13 -20.00
CA ASP A 174 5.67 -12.90 -21.32
C ASP A 174 6.55 -11.65 -21.33
N ALA A 175 6.13 -10.59 -20.65
CA ALA A 175 6.91 -9.37 -20.47
C ALA A 175 8.18 -9.64 -19.64
N ASP A 176 8.07 -10.35 -18.52
CA ASP A 176 9.21 -10.72 -17.67
C ASP A 176 10.22 -11.59 -18.43
N MET A 177 9.74 -12.54 -19.24
CA MET A 177 10.58 -13.38 -20.09
C MET A 177 11.31 -12.54 -21.15
N ARG A 178 10.60 -11.64 -21.84
CA ARG A 178 11.20 -10.74 -22.85
C ARG A 178 12.20 -9.76 -22.23
N ALA A 179 11.95 -9.32 -21.00
CA ALA A 179 12.83 -8.44 -20.24
C ALA A 179 14.05 -9.18 -19.64
N GLY A 180 14.12 -10.51 -19.76
CA GLY A 180 15.21 -11.32 -19.22
C GLY A 180 15.20 -11.46 -17.68
N VAL A 181 14.08 -11.12 -17.02
CA VAL A 181 13.90 -11.27 -15.57
C VAL A 181 13.73 -12.74 -15.18
N ILE A 182 13.13 -13.53 -16.09
CA ILE A 182 12.90 -14.98 -15.93
C ILE A 182 13.36 -15.75 -17.17
N ASP A 183 13.76 -17.00 -16.96
CA ASP A 183 14.16 -17.92 -18.03
C ASP A 183 12.94 -18.59 -18.71
N MET A 184 13.14 -19.17 -19.89
CA MET A 184 12.12 -19.90 -20.66
C MET A 184 11.50 -21.06 -19.86
N ASP A 185 12.32 -21.81 -19.12
CA ASP A 185 11.84 -22.92 -18.29
C ASP A 185 10.98 -22.42 -17.12
N GLN A 186 11.39 -21.32 -16.49
CA GLN A 186 10.61 -20.66 -15.42
C GLN A 186 9.30 -20.09 -15.96
N ALA A 187 9.32 -19.48 -17.14
CA ALA A 187 8.12 -18.97 -17.80
C ALA A 187 7.14 -20.11 -18.14
N ARG A 188 7.65 -21.27 -18.58
CA ARG A 188 6.84 -22.47 -18.83
C ARG A 188 6.18 -22.99 -17.54
N GLU A 189 6.94 -23.10 -16.45
CA GLU A 189 6.42 -23.54 -15.16
C GLU A 189 5.34 -22.58 -14.63
N ARG A 190 5.59 -21.27 -14.67
CA ARG A 190 4.59 -20.25 -14.28
C ARG A 190 3.33 -20.31 -15.14
N ARG A 191 3.44 -20.49 -16.46
CA ARG A 191 2.28 -20.65 -17.35
C ARG A 191 1.49 -21.92 -17.02
N GLU A 192 2.17 -23.01 -16.66
CA GLU A 192 1.49 -24.24 -16.22
C GLU A 192 0.71 -24.01 -14.91
N LEU A 193 1.29 -23.28 -13.94
CA LEU A 193 0.61 -22.90 -12.71
C LEU A 193 -0.63 -22.03 -12.98
N VAL A 194 -0.51 -21.01 -13.84
CA VAL A 194 -1.64 -20.15 -14.25
C VAL A 194 -2.72 -20.97 -14.97
N THR A 195 -2.33 -21.96 -15.78
CA THR A 195 -3.28 -22.86 -16.44
C THR A 195 -4.03 -23.73 -15.43
N LYS A 196 -3.33 -24.32 -14.46
CA LYS A 196 -3.94 -25.09 -13.36
C LYS A 196 -4.87 -24.23 -12.52
N GLU A 197 -4.51 -22.96 -12.29
CA GLU A 197 -5.33 -21.99 -11.57
C GLU A 197 -6.64 -21.71 -12.31
N SER A 198 -6.56 -21.43 -13.62
CA SER A 198 -7.72 -21.25 -14.48
C SER A 198 -8.65 -22.48 -14.49
N GLN A 199 -8.09 -23.67 -14.67
CA GLN A 199 -8.86 -24.92 -14.63
C GLN A 199 -9.54 -25.17 -13.28
N LEU A 200 -8.85 -24.88 -12.17
CA LEU A 200 -9.39 -25.02 -10.83
C LEU A 200 -10.60 -24.11 -10.62
N TYR A 201 -10.48 -22.81 -10.90
CA TYR A 201 -11.58 -21.85 -10.70
C TYR A 201 -12.74 -22.09 -11.66
N GLY A 202 -12.48 -22.51 -12.91
CA GLY A 202 -13.51 -22.92 -13.86
C GLY A 202 -14.29 -24.17 -13.40
N ALA A 203 -13.57 -25.19 -12.92
CA ALA A 203 -14.19 -26.40 -12.37
C ALA A 203 -14.96 -26.13 -11.07
N MET A 204 -14.48 -25.20 -10.23
CA MET A 204 -15.13 -24.80 -8.98
C MET A 204 -16.47 -24.12 -9.20
N ASP A 205 -16.58 -23.17 -10.14
CA ASP A 205 -17.86 -22.52 -10.47
C ASP A 205 -18.91 -23.54 -10.93
N GLY A 206 -18.50 -24.52 -11.75
CA GLY A 206 -19.36 -25.63 -12.16
C GLY A 206 -19.77 -26.50 -10.97
N ALA A 207 -18.81 -26.97 -10.18
CA ALA A 207 -19.04 -27.85 -9.03
C ALA A 207 -19.98 -27.21 -7.98
N MET A 208 -19.86 -25.90 -7.73
CA MET A 208 -20.71 -25.20 -6.76
C MET A 208 -22.19 -25.12 -7.17
N LYS A 209 -22.49 -25.08 -8.48
CA LYS A 209 -23.87 -25.18 -8.98
C LYS A 209 -24.48 -26.55 -8.68
N PHE A 210 -23.68 -27.62 -8.68
CA PHE A 210 -24.12 -28.96 -8.25
C PHE A 210 -24.41 -29.01 -6.74
N VAL A 211 -23.58 -28.38 -5.89
CA VAL A 211 -23.84 -28.32 -4.43
C VAL A 211 -25.14 -27.61 -4.11
N LYS A 212 -25.47 -26.54 -4.83
CA LYS A 212 -26.76 -25.87 -4.71
C LYS A 212 -27.92 -26.77 -5.12
N GLY A 213 -27.78 -27.47 -6.24
CA GLY A 213 -28.77 -28.45 -6.69
C GLY A 213 -29.05 -29.52 -5.64
N ASP A 214 -27.99 -30.04 -5.00
CA ASP A 214 -28.08 -30.99 -3.89
C ASP A 214 -28.79 -30.42 -2.66
N ALA A 215 -28.52 -29.16 -2.30
CA ALA A 215 -29.23 -28.50 -1.19
C ALA A 215 -30.74 -28.33 -1.47
N ILE A 216 -31.13 -28.01 -2.72
CA ILE A 216 -32.54 -27.96 -3.14
C ILE A 216 -33.15 -29.36 -3.07
N ALA A 217 -32.44 -30.38 -3.58
CA ALA A 217 -32.89 -31.76 -3.51
C ALA A 217 -33.12 -32.21 -2.07
N GLY A 218 -32.25 -31.84 -1.12
CA GLY A 218 -32.42 -32.13 0.30
C GLY A 218 -33.69 -31.51 0.91
N LEU A 219 -34.05 -30.28 0.51
CA LEU A 219 -35.31 -29.65 0.92
C LEU A 219 -36.53 -30.40 0.34
N ILE A 220 -36.47 -30.80 -0.93
CA ILE A 220 -37.52 -31.58 -1.58
C ILE A 220 -37.68 -32.94 -0.89
N VAL A 221 -36.57 -33.64 -0.62
CA VAL A 221 -36.55 -34.92 0.09
C VAL A 221 -37.19 -34.79 1.46
N THR A 222 -36.87 -33.73 2.21
CA THR A 222 -37.48 -33.44 3.51
C THR A 222 -39.00 -33.29 3.39
N ALA A 223 -39.48 -32.55 2.40
CA ALA A 223 -40.91 -32.38 2.16
C ALA A 223 -41.60 -33.69 1.77
N VAL A 224 -40.97 -34.49 0.90
CA VAL A 224 -41.47 -35.80 0.49
C VAL A 224 -41.51 -36.79 1.66
N ASN A 225 -40.49 -36.80 2.52
CA ASN A 225 -40.42 -37.66 3.70
C ASN A 225 -41.51 -37.30 4.73
N LEU A 226 -41.75 -36.00 4.94
CA LEU A 226 -42.78 -35.54 5.86
C LEU A 226 -44.19 -35.88 5.35
N LEU A 227 -44.50 -35.51 4.09
CA LEU A 227 -45.83 -35.72 3.50
C LEU A 227 -46.10 -37.20 3.20
N GLY A 228 -45.13 -37.88 2.60
CA GLY A 228 -45.21 -39.31 2.26
C GLY A 228 -45.24 -40.18 3.51
N GLY A 229 -44.42 -39.87 4.52
CA GLY A 229 -44.41 -40.58 5.80
C GLY A 229 -45.73 -40.41 6.54
N PHE A 230 -46.28 -39.20 6.56
CA PHE A 230 -47.60 -38.92 7.13
C PHE A 230 -48.70 -39.74 6.45
N ALA A 231 -48.72 -39.73 5.10
CA ALA A 231 -49.71 -40.45 4.30
C ALA A 231 -49.61 -41.97 4.48
N ILE A 232 -48.39 -42.55 4.42
CA ILE A 232 -48.18 -43.99 4.64
C ILE A 232 -48.55 -44.38 6.07
N GLY A 233 -48.17 -43.57 7.06
CA GLY A 233 -48.49 -43.82 8.46
C GLY A 233 -49.99 -43.89 8.72
N MET A 234 -50.77 -42.93 8.18
CA MET A 234 -52.23 -42.94 8.37
C MET A 234 -52.94 -43.93 7.45
N LEU A 235 -52.70 -43.89 6.14
CA LEU A 235 -53.49 -44.63 5.15
C LEU A 235 -53.11 -46.11 5.06
N GLN A 236 -51.83 -46.46 5.22
CA GLN A 236 -51.35 -47.83 5.06
C GLN A 236 -51.08 -48.54 6.39
N ARG A 237 -50.59 -47.82 7.41
CA ARG A 237 -50.23 -48.39 8.72
C ARG A 237 -51.26 -48.16 9.82
N GLY A 238 -52.38 -47.49 9.53
CA GLY A 238 -53.48 -47.26 10.48
C GLY A 238 -53.10 -46.42 11.71
N MET A 239 -52.05 -45.60 11.62
CA MET A 239 -51.61 -44.74 12.73
C MET A 239 -52.50 -43.51 12.86
N THR A 240 -52.67 -43.00 14.09
CA THR A 240 -53.29 -41.69 14.30
C THR A 240 -52.44 -40.56 13.69
N ALA A 241 -53.07 -39.43 13.36
CA ALA A 241 -52.37 -38.28 12.78
C ALA A 241 -51.18 -37.82 13.64
N GLU A 242 -51.37 -37.74 14.96
CA GLU A 242 -50.31 -37.35 15.90
C GLU A 242 -49.17 -38.38 15.94
N ALA A 243 -49.48 -39.67 16.04
CA ALA A 243 -48.46 -40.72 16.09
C ALA A 243 -47.66 -40.80 14.79
N SER A 244 -48.33 -40.63 13.65
CA SER A 244 -47.72 -40.58 12.33
C SER A 244 -46.75 -39.41 12.19
N ILE A 245 -47.22 -38.18 12.51
CA ILE A 245 -46.40 -36.96 12.46
C ILE A 245 -45.22 -37.06 13.42
N ARG A 246 -45.41 -37.55 14.64
CA ARG A 246 -44.31 -37.69 15.61
C ARG A 246 -43.27 -38.69 15.11
N LYS A 247 -43.68 -39.87 14.64
CA LYS A 247 -42.73 -40.90 14.18
C LYS A 247 -41.99 -40.49 12.91
N TYR A 248 -42.71 -40.19 11.84
CA TYR A 248 -42.09 -39.84 10.56
C TYR A 248 -41.49 -38.43 10.58
N GLY A 249 -42.04 -37.51 11.36
CA GLY A 249 -41.46 -36.18 11.54
C GLY A 249 -40.13 -36.22 12.28
N ILE A 250 -39.97 -37.01 13.36
CA ILE A 250 -38.67 -37.17 14.03
C ILE A 250 -37.65 -37.78 13.07
N LEU A 251 -38.02 -38.82 12.32
CA LEU A 251 -37.13 -39.45 11.34
C LEU A 251 -36.76 -38.49 10.19
N THR A 252 -37.70 -37.68 9.71
CA THR A 252 -37.47 -36.71 8.64
C THR A 252 -36.58 -35.55 9.10
N ILE A 253 -36.82 -35.03 10.30
CA ILE A 253 -35.96 -34.00 10.91
C ILE A 253 -34.54 -34.56 11.10
N GLY A 254 -34.42 -35.79 11.61
CA GLY A 254 -33.14 -36.47 11.76
C GLY A 254 -32.39 -36.63 10.44
N ASP A 255 -33.05 -37.13 9.40
CA ASP A 255 -32.48 -37.32 8.07
C ASP A 255 -32.01 -35.99 7.47
N GLY A 256 -32.87 -34.96 7.55
CA GLY A 256 -32.53 -33.62 7.10
C GLY A 256 -31.31 -33.04 7.80
N LEU A 257 -31.19 -33.19 9.13
CA LEU A 257 -30.04 -32.69 9.89
C LEU A 257 -28.75 -33.44 9.55
N VAL A 258 -28.81 -34.78 9.47
CA VAL A 258 -27.67 -35.62 9.15
C VAL A 258 -27.13 -35.29 7.74
N SER A 259 -28.01 -34.92 6.81
CA SER A 259 -27.62 -34.49 5.46
C SER A 259 -27.16 -33.03 5.38
N GLN A 260 -27.64 -32.17 6.29
CA GLN A 260 -27.28 -30.75 6.34
C GLN A 260 -25.88 -30.49 6.90
N ILE A 261 -25.44 -31.24 7.92
CA ILE A 261 -24.12 -31.01 8.53
C ILE A 261 -22.97 -31.22 7.51
N PRO A 262 -22.89 -32.34 6.77
CA PRO A 262 -21.92 -32.52 5.69
C PRO A 262 -22.00 -31.42 4.62
N ALA A 263 -23.22 -31.01 4.25
CA ALA A 263 -23.45 -29.95 3.27
C ALA A 263 -22.88 -28.61 3.73
N LEU A 264 -23.13 -28.24 4.99
CA LEU A 264 -22.58 -27.04 5.63
C LEU A 264 -21.06 -27.04 5.59
N LEU A 265 -20.45 -28.13 6.05
CA LEU A 265 -19.00 -28.26 6.09
C LEU A 265 -18.38 -28.15 4.69
N ILE A 266 -18.98 -28.77 3.67
CA ILE A 266 -18.50 -28.69 2.29
C ILE A 266 -18.67 -27.26 1.72
N CYS A 267 -19.80 -26.58 1.98
CA CYS A 267 -19.99 -25.18 1.56
C CYS A 267 -18.96 -24.24 2.20
N ILE A 268 -18.68 -24.41 3.51
CA ILE A 268 -17.64 -23.64 4.20
C ILE A 268 -16.27 -23.96 3.60
N THR A 269 -15.98 -25.24 3.37
CA THR A 269 -14.71 -25.68 2.77
C THR A 269 -14.48 -25.02 1.41
N ALA A 270 -15.48 -25.06 0.53
CA ALA A 270 -15.43 -24.42 -0.78
C ALA A 270 -15.27 -22.90 -0.67
N GLY A 271 -16.01 -22.25 0.23
CA GLY A 271 -15.88 -20.83 0.51
C GLY A 271 -14.46 -20.45 0.95
N VAL A 272 -13.86 -21.22 1.85
CA VAL A 272 -12.47 -21.02 2.31
C VAL A 272 -11.46 -21.24 1.18
N VAL A 273 -11.63 -22.28 0.37
CA VAL A 273 -10.73 -22.55 -0.77
C VAL A 273 -10.78 -21.42 -1.80
N VAL A 274 -11.97 -20.93 -2.17
CA VAL A 274 -12.10 -19.87 -3.18
C VAL A 274 -11.63 -18.51 -2.68
N THR A 275 -11.90 -18.19 -1.41
CA THR A 275 -11.47 -16.92 -0.80
C THR A 275 -10.02 -16.94 -0.34
N ARG A 276 -9.30 -18.03 -0.57
CA ARG A 276 -7.88 -18.15 -0.26
C ARG A 276 -7.07 -17.26 -1.19
N VAL A 277 -6.67 -16.10 -0.69
CA VAL A 277 -5.70 -15.24 -1.36
C VAL A 277 -4.31 -15.86 -1.21
N SER A 278 -3.51 -15.83 -2.29
CA SER A 278 -2.12 -16.28 -2.33
C SER A 278 -1.25 -15.41 -1.41
N SER A 279 -1.33 -15.61 -0.11
CA SER A 279 -0.41 -15.04 0.87
C SER A 279 0.88 -15.86 0.89
N SER A 280 2.01 -15.19 1.11
CA SER A 280 3.39 -15.73 1.15
C SER A 280 3.51 -17.22 1.52
N GLU A 281 4.33 -17.95 0.75
CA GLU A 281 4.46 -19.42 0.56
C GLU A 281 4.25 -20.39 1.74
N ASN A 282 4.16 -19.97 3.00
CA ASN A 282 4.14 -20.87 4.17
C ASN A 282 3.15 -20.51 5.30
N ALA A 283 2.22 -19.58 5.09
CA ALA A 283 1.30 -19.18 6.16
C ALA A 283 -0.05 -19.89 6.07
N ASN A 284 -0.42 -20.68 7.09
CA ASN A 284 -1.76 -21.28 7.21
C ASN A 284 -2.81 -20.21 7.54
N LEU A 285 -4.07 -20.42 7.14
CA LEU A 285 -5.17 -19.46 7.33
C LEU A 285 -5.30 -18.95 8.78
N GLY A 286 -5.21 -19.84 9.77
CA GLY A 286 -5.26 -19.45 11.18
C GLY A 286 -4.08 -18.57 11.60
N GLY A 287 -2.91 -18.78 11.00
CA GLY A 287 -1.73 -17.94 11.21
C GLY A 287 -1.90 -16.55 10.61
N ASP A 288 -2.49 -16.44 9.43
CA ASP A 288 -2.77 -15.15 8.77
C ASP A 288 -3.84 -14.34 9.50
N ILE A 289 -4.97 -14.96 9.82
CA ILE A 289 -6.05 -14.32 10.59
C ILE A 289 -5.51 -13.87 11.96
N GLY A 290 -4.77 -14.75 12.63
CA GLY A 290 -4.13 -14.45 13.91
C GLY A 290 -3.17 -13.27 13.80
N LYS A 291 -2.19 -13.33 12.89
CA LYS A 291 -1.20 -12.25 12.71
C LYS A 291 -1.87 -10.93 12.32
N GLN A 292 -2.84 -10.92 11.42
CA GLN A 292 -3.50 -9.69 10.98
C GLN A 292 -4.36 -9.06 12.08
N PHE A 293 -5.12 -9.88 12.81
CA PHE A 293 -5.96 -9.39 13.90
C PHE A 293 -5.13 -8.96 15.12
N LEU A 294 -4.08 -9.72 15.47
CA LEU A 294 -3.19 -9.43 16.60
C LEU A 294 -2.16 -8.33 16.28
N ALA A 295 -1.85 -8.05 15.01
CA ALA A 295 -0.96 -6.97 14.60
C ALA A 295 -1.54 -5.56 14.82
N ARG A 296 -2.84 -5.45 15.11
CA ARG A 296 -3.53 -4.17 15.34
C ARG A 296 -4.02 -4.06 16.79
N PRO A 297 -3.12 -3.86 17.77
CA PRO A 297 -3.50 -3.80 19.19
C PRO A 297 -4.50 -2.68 19.52
N LYS A 298 -4.54 -1.59 18.74
CA LYS A 298 -5.55 -0.53 18.89
C LYS A 298 -6.98 -1.06 18.67
N ALA A 299 -7.19 -1.98 17.75
CA ALA A 299 -8.51 -2.56 17.49
C ALA A 299 -9.01 -3.38 18.69
N LEU A 300 -8.12 -4.09 19.38
CA LEU A 300 -8.44 -4.83 20.60
C LEU A 300 -8.87 -3.91 21.75
N PHE A 301 -8.20 -2.77 21.95
CA PHE A 301 -8.62 -1.79 22.95
C PHE A 301 -9.99 -1.16 22.63
N ILE A 302 -10.22 -0.80 21.37
CA ILE A 302 -11.51 -0.25 20.93
C ILE A 302 -12.62 -1.30 21.13
N GLY A 303 -12.37 -2.56 20.75
CA GLY A 303 -13.29 -3.67 20.98
C GLY A 303 -13.59 -3.88 22.47
N GLY A 304 -12.56 -3.85 23.33
CA GLY A 304 -12.72 -3.90 24.78
C GLY A 304 -13.56 -2.74 25.34
N GLY A 305 -13.36 -1.52 24.83
CA GLY A 305 -14.17 -0.35 25.19
C GLY A 305 -15.64 -0.47 24.80
N ILE A 306 -15.93 -1.00 23.59
CA ILE A 306 -17.31 -1.27 23.15
C ILE A 306 -17.97 -2.34 24.02
N LEU A 307 -17.24 -3.39 24.41
CA LEU A 307 -17.75 -4.43 25.31
C LEU A 307 -18.08 -3.88 26.70
N LEU A 308 -17.31 -2.92 27.21
CA LEU A 308 -17.64 -2.21 28.46
C LEU A 308 -18.91 -1.37 28.32
N LEU A 309 -19.12 -0.73 27.16
CA LEU A 309 -20.34 0.01 26.86
C LEU A 309 -21.57 -0.93 26.87
N PHE A 310 -21.47 -2.11 26.26
CA PHE A 310 -22.54 -3.11 26.30
C PHE A 310 -22.80 -3.65 27.71
N ALA A 311 -21.77 -3.78 28.56
CA ALA A 311 -21.94 -4.16 29.96
C ALA A 311 -22.72 -3.11 30.79
N ALA A 312 -22.71 -1.84 30.36
CA ALA A 312 -23.45 -0.76 31.02
C ALA A 312 -24.96 -0.79 30.70
N ILE A 313 -25.38 -1.45 29.60
CA ILE A 313 -26.79 -1.54 29.21
C ILE A 313 -27.54 -2.47 30.16
N PRO A 314 -28.63 -2.02 30.81
CA PRO A 314 -29.44 -2.87 31.68
C PRO A 314 -30.12 -4.00 30.88
N GLY A 315 -30.09 -5.23 31.41
CA GLY A 315 -30.61 -6.43 30.75
C GLY A 315 -29.54 -7.29 30.06
N PHE A 316 -28.33 -6.77 29.84
CA PHE A 316 -27.23 -7.54 29.28
C PHE A 316 -26.48 -8.38 30.35
N PRO A 317 -25.95 -9.55 29.98
CA PRO A 317 -25.18 -10.42 30.88
C PRO A 317 -23.80 -9.82 31.21
N LYS A 318 -23.78 -8.90 32.20
CA LYS A 318 -22.61 -8.10 32.60
C LYS A 318 -21.31 -8.89 32.85
N PRO A 319 -21.30 -10.04 33.56
CA PRO A 319 -20.04 -10.72 33.85
C PRO A 319 -19.37 -11.26 32.58
N GLN A 320 -20.13 -11.69 31.57
CA GLN A 320 -19.62 -12.17 30.29
C GLN A 320 -18.97 -11.05 29.49
N PHE A 321 -19.62 -9.88 29.41
CA PHE A 321 -19.08 -8.72 28.70
C PHE A 321 -17.86 -8.11 29.41
N LEU A 322 -17.87 -8.03 30.74
CA LEU A 322 -16.72 -7.56 31.52
C LEU A 322 -15.51 -8.48 31.38
N LEU A 323 -15.72 -9.80 31.38
CA LEU A 323 -14.65 -10.78 31.18
C LEU A 323 -14.02 -10.67 29.78
N LEU A 324 -14.86 -10.56 28.73
CA LEU A 324 -14.37 -10.40 27.36
C LEU A 324 -13.66 -9.05 27.16
N ALA A 325 -14.18 -7.97 27.77
CA ALA A 325 -13.54 -6.66 27.73
C ALA A 325 -12.16 -6.69 28.39
N ALA A 326 -12.06 -7.28 29.58
CA ALA A 326 -10.79 -7.45 30.26
C ALA A 326 -9.80 -8.29 29.42
N LEU A 327 -10.26 -9.38 28.82
CA LEU A 327 -9.44 -10.22 27.95
C LEU A 327 -8.88 -9.43 26.75
N PHE A 328 -9.70 -8.64 26.07
CA PHE A 328 -9.29 -7.87 24.90
C PHE A 328 -8.27 -6.78 25.26
N ILE A 329 -8.50 -6.08 26.39
CA ILE A 329 -7.58 -5.05 26.90
C ILE A 329 -6.24 -5.67 27.33
N VAL A 330 -6.26 -6.82 28.02
CA VAL A 330 -5.05 -7.53 28.46
C VAL A 330 -4.25 -8.05 27.28
N ILE A 331 -4.90 -8.68 26.30
CA ILE A 331 -4.23 -9.16 25.07
C ILE A 331 -3.67 -7.97 24.29
N GLY A 332 -4.46 -6.91 24.10
CA GLY A 332 -4.01 -5.69 23.43
C GLY A 332 -2.79 -5.05 24.11
N TYR A 333 -2.79 -5.00 25.45
CA TYR A 333 -1.67 -4.49 26.24
C TYR A 333 -0.43 -5.39 26.19
N GLY A 334 -0.60 -6.72 26.19
CA GLY A 334 0.51 -7.66 25.99
C GLY A 334 1.18 -7.50 24.62
N LEU A 335 0.38 -7.33 23.57
CA LEU A 335 0.85 -7.18 22.20
C LEU A 335 1.54 -5.83 21.95
N THR A 336 1.08 -4.72 22.55
CA THR A 336 1.80 -3.44 22.45
C THR A 336 3.16 -3.52 23.15
N LYS A 337 3.24 -4.20 24.30
CA LYS A 337 4.49 -4.36 25.04
C LYS A 337 5.48 -5.27 24.31
N MET A 338 5.00 -6.37 23.71
CA MET A 338 5.84 -7.25 22.88
C MET A 338 6.27 -6.60 21.57
N GLY A 339 5.41 -5.80 20.94
CA GLY A 339 5.76 -5.01 19.75
C GLY A 339 6.83 -3.94 20.03
N GLN A 340 6.86 -3.38 21.24
CA GLN A 340 7.91 -2.45 21.68
C GLN A 340 9.23 -3.16 22.03
N LEU A 341 9.20 -4.41 22.49
CA LEU A 341 10.42 -5.21 22.70
C LEU A 341 11.01 -5.79 21.40
N ALA A 342 10.18 -6.06 20.39
CA ALA A 342 10.60 -6.59 19.10
C ALA A 342 10.90 -5.51 18.04
N GLY A 343 10.51 -4.25 18.28
CA GLY A 343 10.61 -3.15 17.32
C GLY A 343 11.56 -2.04 17.78
N LYS A 344 12.87 -2.21 17.57
CA LYS A 344 13.69 -1.08 17.11
C LYS A 344 13.58 -1.03 15.59
N PRO A 345 13.05 0.04 14.97
CA PRO A 345 13.20 0.25 13.54
C PRO A 345 14.62 0.78 13.29
N ASP A 346 15.59 -0.13 13.18
CA ASP A 346 17.04 0.17 13.20
C ASP A 346 17.66 0.50 11.82
N ALA A 347 16.87 0.76 10.78
CA ALA A 347 17.40 1.21 9.48
C ALA A 347 16.72 2.51 8.98
N GLU A 348 15.38 2.58 8.96
CA GLU A 348 14.68 3.76 8.45
C GLU A 348 14.66 4.94 9.45
N SER A 349 14.60 4.68 10.76
CA SER A 349 14.60 5.75 11.77
C SER A 349 15.98 6.41 11.92
N LYS A 350 17.07 5.67 11.74
CA LYS A 350 18.44 6.21 11.80
C LYS A 350 18.80 7.03 10.56
N LEU A 351 18.31 6.59 9.39
CA LEU A 351 18.51 7.32 8.14
C LEU A 351 17.69 8.63 8.13
N ALA A 352 16.45 8.58 8.62
CA ALA A 352 15.61 9.77 8.76
C ALA A 352 16.16 10.75 9.81
N GLU A 353 16.78 10.26 10.89
CA GLU A 353 17.42 11.12 11.91
C GLU A 353 18.76 11.72 11.42
N ALA A 354 19.46 11.07 10.48
CA ALA A 354 20.66 11.59 9.83
C ALA A 354 20.36 12.61 8.71
N LEU A 355 19.21 12.47 8.02
CA LEU A 355 18.82 13.28 6.85
C LEU A 355 17.73 14.32 7.14
N ALA A 356 17.08 14.31 8.31
CA ALA A 356 16.07 15.32 8.66
C ALA A 356 16.71 16.64 9.16
N PRO A 357 16.09 17.80 8.85
CA PRO A 357 16.45 19.06 9.49
C PRO A 357 16.17 18.98 10.99
N ALA A 358 17.21 19.24 11.80
CA ALA A 358 17.17 19.13 13.24
C ALA A 358 16.06 20.02 13.84
N SER A 359 15.02 19.37 14.38
CA SER A 359 14.10 19.99 15.32
C SER A 359 14.52 19.62 16.73
N GLU A 360 14.48 20.61 17.63
CA GLU A 360 14.95 20.56 19.01
C GLU A 360 14.54 19.28 19.75
N LYS A 361 15.55 18.60 20.29
CA LYS A 361 15.48 17.98 21.63
C LYS A 361 16.88 17.81 22.16
N ASP A 362 17.23 18.74 23.04
CA ASP A 362 18.38 18.70 23.91
C ASP A 362 18.37 17.40 24.74
N LYS A 363 19.30 16.49 24.46
CA LYS A 363 19.72 15.42 25.37
C LYS A 363 21.23 15.24 25.28
N PRO A 364 21.94 15.18 26.41
CA PRO A 364 23.39 15.04 26.43
C PRO A 364 23.79 13.66 25.90
N GLN A 365 24.64 13.64 24.87
CA GLN A 365 25.23 12.42 24.33
C GLN A 365 26.15 11.76 25.37
N LYS A 366 25.80 10.54 25.79
CA LYS A 366 26.70 9.65 26.52
C LYS A 366 27.89 9.28 25.65
N LYS A 367 29.10 9.49 26.16
CA LYS A 367 30.37 8.97 25.63
C LYS A 367 30.22 7.48 25.29
N ARG A 368 30.41 7.13 24.02
CA ARG A 368 30.56 5.73 23.58
C ARG A 368 32.01 5.27 23.82
N PRO A 369 32.22 4.03 24.29
CA PRO A 369 33.56 3.47 24.41
C PRO A 369 34.10 3.09 23.01
N ALA A 370 35.38 3.36 22.80
CA ALA A 370 36.14 2.95 21.62
C ALA A 370 36.29 1.43 21.61
N GLY A 371 36.09 0.79 20.45
CA GLY A 371 36.41 -0.63 20.26
C GLY A 371 35.43 -1.47 19.46
N VAL A 372 34.83 -0.94 18.39
CA VAL A 372 34.28 -1.77 17.31
C VAL A 372 34.75 -1.14 16.00
N GLU A 373 35.71 -1.78 15.32
CA GLU A 373 36.03 -1.51 13.93
C GLU A 373 34.86 -1.98 13.07
N GLU A 374 33.80 -1.18 13.10
CA GLU A 374 32.70 -1.25 12.15
C GLU A 374 33.23 -0.55 10.90
N PHE A 375 33.42 -1.29 9.81
CA PHE A 375 33.80 -0.75 8.51
C PHE A 375 32.90 0.46 8.21
N SER A 376 33.45 1.64 8.42
CA SER A 376 32.70 2.89 8.29
C SER A 376 32.68 3.20 6.80
N ILE A 377 31.50 3.05 6.22
CA ILE A 377 31.21 3.56 4.88
C ILE A 377 31.59 5.05 4.90
N THR A 378 32.33 5.48 3.88
CA THR A 378 32.98 6.79 3.73
C THR A 378 32.19 7.94 4.36
N VAL A 379 32.89 8.84 5.06
CA VAL A 379 32.25 10.04 5.62
C VAL A 379 31.96 11.00 4.46
N PRO A 380 30.68 11.38 4.23
CA PRO A 380 30.30 12.10 3.01
C PRO A 380 30.85 13.53 2.95
N LEU A 381 31.05 14.18 4.10
CA LEU A 381 31.60 15.54 4.21
C LEU A 381 32.56 15.66 5.39
N LEU A 382 33.82 15.99 5.10
CA LEU A 382 34.92 16.12 6.05
C LEU A 382 35.60 17.48 5.88
N VAL A 383 35.99 18.08 7.00
CA VAL A 383 36.80 19.30 7.00
C VAL A 383 38.04 19.04 7.84
N ASP A 384 39.18 18.96 7.15
CA ASP A 384 40.50 18.82 7.71
C ASP A 384 41.03 20.22 8.09
N LEU A 385 41.34 20.43 9.38
CA LEU A 385 41.81 21.68 9.96
C LEU A 385 43.21 21.50 10.56
N SER A 386 44.09 22.50 10.44
CA SER A 386 45.35 22.50 11.20
C SER A 386 45.11 22.75 12.70
N GLU A 387 45.92 22.16 13.58
CA GLU A 387 45.80 22.29 15.05
C GLU A 387 45.83 23.75 15.55
N ASN A 388 46.46 24.67 14.82
CA ASN A 388 46.50 26.09 15.18
C ASN A 388 45.12 26.77 15.11
N ILE A 389 44.23 26.29 14.24
CA ILE A 389 42.89 26.86 14.05
C ILE A 389 41.99 26.53 15.25
N ARG A 390 42.26 25.43 15.96
CA ARG A 390 41.45 24.94 17.09
C ARG A 390 41.23 25.97 18.20
N LYS A 391 42.19 26.87 18.43
CA LYS A 391 42.11 27.89 19.49
C LYS A 391 41.28 29.13 19.10
N ASN A 392 41.05 29.34 17.79
CA ASN A 392 40.41 30.54 17.25
C ASN A 392 39.09 30.24 16.54
N LEU A 393 38.65 28.99 16.55
CA LEU A 393 37.41 28.53 15.93
C LEU A 393 36.47 28.05 17.03
N ASP A 394 35.33 28.73 17.17
CA ASP A 394 34.25 28.25 18.01
C ASP A 394 33.52 27.11 17.26
N ILE A 395 33.70 25.89 17.77
CA ILE A 395 33.14 24.68 17.16
C ILE A 395 31.61 24.66 17.31
N GLU A 396 31.07 25.23 18.39
CA GLU A 396 29.63 25.30 18.62
C GLU A 396 29.00 26.30 17.64
N GLU A 397 29.57 27.50 17.51
CA GLU A 397 29.11 28.52 16.56
C GLU A 397 29.19 28.02 15.11
N LEU A 398 30.28 27.32 14.74
CA LEU A 398 30.42 26.73 13.41
C LEU A 398 29.33 25.70 13.12
N ASN A 399 29.03 24.82 14.08
CA ASN A 399 28.02 23.79 13.90
C ASN A 399 26.63 24.42 13.71
N ASP A 400 26.29 25.44 14.50
CA ASP A 400 25.03 26.17 14.39
C ASP A 400 24.88 26.89 13.05
N GLU A 401 25.94 27.53 12.56
CA GLU A 401 25.95 28.18 11.24
C GLU A 401 25.83 27.17 10.09
N VAL A 402 26.51 26.02 10.19
CA VAL A 402 26.38 24.95 9.17
C VAL A 402 24.97 24.37 9.15
N ILE A 403 24.33 24.21 10.31
CA ILE A 403 22.93 23.80 10.39
C ILE A 403 22.01 24.83 9.70
N ARG A 404 22.27 26.13 9.86
CA ARG A 404 21.53 27.19 9.16
C ARG A 404 21.73 27.12 7.66
N VAL A 405 22.97 27.01 7.19
CA VAL A 405 23.29 26.88 5.75
C VAL A 405 22.63 25.65 5.17
N ARG A 406 22.69 24.50 5.84
CA ARG A 406 22.03 23.27 5.38
C ARG A 406 20.53 23.46 5.23
N ARG A 407 19.88 24.13 6.19
CA ARG A 407 18.45 24.43 6.09
C ARG A 407 18.15 25.33 4.90
N ALA A 408 18.92 26.41 4.73
CA ALA A 408 18.75 27.32 3.59
C ALA A 408 18.93 26.58 2.26
N LEU A 409 19.99 25.77 2.12
CA LEU A 409 20.22 24.97 0.91
C LEU A 409 19.14 23.91 0.69
N TYR A 410 18.59 23.31 1.74
CA TYR A 410 17.46 22.39 1.63
C TYR A 410 16.20 23.10 1.12
N TYR A 411 15.91 24.31 1.61
CA TYR A 411 14.79 25.12 1.11
C TYR A 411 15.00 25.62 -0.32
N ASP A 412 16.23 26.00 -0.68
CA ASP A 412 16.54 26.53 -2.00
C ASP A 412 16.60 25.43 -3.08
N LEU A 413 17.19 24.28 -2.76
CA LEU A 413 17.51 23.21 -3.74
C LEU A 413 16.68 21.93 -3.56
N GLY A 414 16.00 21.75 -2.42
CA GLY A 414 15.27 20.51 -2.13
C GLY A 414 16.16 19.29 -1.84
N VAL A 415 17.47 19.49 -1.67
CA VAL A 415 18.46 18.40 -1.44
C VAL A 415 18.80 18.27 0.04
N PRO A 416 18.70 17.07 0.64
CA PRO A 416 19.14 16.84 2.02
C PRO A 416 20.68 16.73 2.09
N PHE A 417 21.35 17.71 2.73
CA PHE A 417 22.81 17.67 2.90
C PHE A 417 23.23 16.95 4.20
N PRO A 418 24.33 16.18 4.19
CA PRO A 418 24.86 15.53 5.39
C PRO A 418 25.44 16.55 6.38
N GLY A 419 25.65 16.11 7.63
CA GLY A 419 26.39 16.88 8.63
C GLY A 419 27.89 16.96 8.33
N ILE A 420 28.58 17.94 8.94
CA ILE A 420 30.05 18.08 8.83
C ILE A 420 30.76 17.22 9.87
N ASN A 421 31.88 16.60 9.48
CA ASN A 421 32.84 16.01 10.40
C ASN A 421 34.14 16.80 10.39
N LEU A 422 34.58 17.27 11.55
CA LEU A 422 35.82 18.03 11.69
C LEU A 422 36.95 17.10 12.12
N ARG A 423 38.08 17.16 11.41
CA ARG A 423 39.30 16.42 11.76
C ARG A 423 40.46 17.40 11.89
N PHE A 424 41.18 17.33 13.01
CA PHE A 424 42.40 18.12 13.21
C PHE A 424 43.62 17.30 12.82
N ARG A 425 44.55 17.94 12.10
CA ARG A 425 45.72 17.31 11.51
C ARG A 425 46.97 18.17 11.73
N GLU A 426 48.07 17.51 12.10
CA GLU A 426 49.37 18.16 12.31
C GLU A 426 50.18 18.29 11.01
N ASP A 427 49.83 17.51 9.97
CA ASP A 427 50.56 17.44 8.70
C ASP A 427 50.12 18.50 7.67
N LEU A 428 49.13 19.33 8.01
CA LEU A 428 48.70 20.46 7.18
C LEU A 428 49.60 21.68 7.40
N GLU A 429 49.74 22.52 6.35
CA GLU A 429 50.37 23.83 6.47
C GLU A 429 49.71 24.67 7.58
N LYS A 430 50.50 25.52 8.24
CA LYS A 430 49.99 26.41 9.30
C LYS A 430 48.84 27.25 8.76
N ASP A 431 47.73 27.28 9.50
CA ASP A 431 46.52 28.03 9.18
C ASP A 431 45.81 27.56 7.89
N ALA A 432 46.14 26.38 7.36
CA ALA A 432 45.44 25.78 6.24
C ALA A 432 44.24 24.92 6.70
N TYR A 433 43.23 24.83 5.82
CA TYR A 433 42.14 23.87 5.91
C TYR A 433 41.85 23.23 4.55
N SER A 434 41.29 22.03 4.55
CA SER A 434 40.90 21.28 3.36
C SER A 434 39.50 20.72 3.56
N ILE A 435 38.64 20.89 2.55
CA ILE A 435 37.28 20.32 2.54
C ILE A 435 37.33 19.09 1.64
N LEU A 436 36.90 17.96 2.18
CA LEU A 436 36.85 16.68 1.49
C LEU A 436 35.40 16.22 1.34
N LEU A 437 35.04 15.81 0.13
CA LEU A 437 33.77 15.15 -0.18
C LEU A 437 34.07 13.68 -0.42
N GLN A 438 33.38 12.79 0.31
CA GLN A 438 33.64 11.34 0.25
C GLN A 438 35.14 11.00 0.41
N GLU A 439 35.83 11.70 1.32
CA GLU A 439 37.28 11.59 1.57
C GLU A 439 38.21 12.06 0.42
N VAL A 440 37.66 12.63 -0.65
CA VAL A 440 38.43 13.24 -1.75
C VAL A 440 38.58 14.74 -1.52
N PRO A 441 39.80 15.31 -1.50
CA PRO A 441 40.00 16.75 -1.28
C PRO A 441 39.51 17.56 -2.47
N VAL A 442 38.44 18.35 -2.27
CA VAL A 442 37.79 19.15 -3.33
C VAL A 442 38.26 20.60 -3.32
N SER A 443 38.53 21.16 -2.13
CA SER A 443 38.99 22.54 -2.00
C SER A 443 39.92 22.72 -0.81
N LYS A 444 40.86 23.66 -0.94
CA LYS A 444 41.80 24.07 0.12
C LYS A 444 41.65 25.56 0.35
N GLY A 445 41.77 25.97 1.60
CA GLY A 445 41.77 27.39 1.96
C GLY A 445 42.76 27.70 3.08
N TRP A 446 42.85 28.98 3.38
CA TRP A 446 43.77 29.53 4.36
C TRP A 446 43.02 30.46 5.31
N LEU A 447 43.17 30.24 6.62
CA LEU A 447 42.50 30.92 7.72
C LEU A 447 43.54 31.40 8.73
N PRO A 448 44.19 32.56 8.49
CA PRO A 448 45.20 33.08 9.40
C PRO A 448 44.63 33.35 10.80
N ALA A 449 45.35 32.87 11.81
CA ALA A 449 44.98 33.05 13.21
C ALA A 449 44.89 34.53 13.61
N GLY A 450 43.81 34.92 14.30
CA GLY A 450 43.64 36.28 14.84
C GLY A 450 43.45 37.39 13.81
N LYS A 451 43.10 37.06 12.56
CA LYS A 451 42.81 38.02 11.49
C LYS A 451 41.37 37.86 10.97
N VAL A 452 40.79 38.95 10.47
CA VAL A 452 39.46 38.98 9.82
C VAL A 452 39.60 39.43 8.37
N LEU A 453 38.71 38.93 7.52
CA LEU A 453 38.69 39.29 6.09
C LEU A 453 37.73 40.46 5.87
N VAL A 454 38.20 41.55 5.29
CA VAL A 454 37.39 42.75 5.02
C VAL A 454 36.86 42.70 3.58
N ARG A 455 35.58 43.05 3.37
CA ARG A 455 34.90 43.00 2.06
C ARG A 455 34.98 44.31 1.26
N GLU A 456 35.86 45.22 1.65
CA GLU A 456 36.02 46.54 1.03
C GLU A 456 37.26 46.60 0.12
N ALA A 457 37.25 47.47 -0.88
CA ALA A 457 38.41 47.64 -1.77
C ALA A 457 39.62 48.19 -1.01
N ALA A 458 40.82 47.69 -1.35
CA ALA A 458 42.07 48.11 -0.73
C ALA A 458 42.31 49.64 -0.83
N ASP A 459 41.81 50.28 -1.90
CA ASP A 459 41.96 51.73 -2.11
C ASP A 459 41.14 52.56 -1.12
N HIS A 460 39.94 52.11 -0.75
CA HIS A 460 39.13 52.75 0.30
C HIS A 460 39.77 52.58 1.68
N LEU A 461 40.34 51.40 1.96
CA LEU A 461 41.01 51.14 3.24
C LEU A 461 42.25 52.02 3.43
N LYS A 462 43.00 52.32 2.35
CA LYS A 462 44.13 53.26 2.37
C LYS A 462 43.69 54.68 2.70
N VAL A 463 42.57 55.16 2.15
CA VAL A 463 42.03 56.50 2.41
C VAL A 463 41.59 56.64 3.88
N MET A 464 41.14 55.55 4.49
CA MET A 464 40.72 55.52 5.90
C MET A 464 41.88 55.33 6.89
N GLY A 465 43.13 55.18 6.42
CA GLY A 465 44.32 55.03 7.26
C GLY A 465 44.38 53.72 8.04
N LEU A 466 43.66 52.68 7.61
CA LEU A 466 43.63 51.38 8.27
C LEU A 466 44.79 50.51 7.77
N GLU A 467 45.54 49.90 8.69
CA GLU A 467 46.58 48.94 8.34
C GLU A 467 45.94 47.64 7.85
N PHE A 468 46.34 47.17 6.67
CA PHE A 468 45.85 45.91 6.12
C PHE A 468 46.96 45.09 5.47
N GLU A 469 46.79 43.78 5.45
CA GLU A 469 47.66 42.84 4.76
C GLU A 469 46.93 42.24 3.55
N SER A 470 47.58 42.23 2.38
CA SER A 470 47.07 41.50 1.23
C SER A 470 47.49 40.04 1.32
N GLY A 471 46.51 39.13 1.37
CA GLY A 471 46.74 37.70 1.51
C GLY A 471 46.45 36.90 0.24
N LYS A 472 46.54 35.58 0.35
CA LYS A 472 46.12 34.65 -0.71
C LYS A 472 44.65 34.90 -1.08
N GLN A 473 44.35 34.88 -2.37
CA GLN A 473 43.01 35.16 -2.89
C GLN A 473 42.01 34.07 -2.47
N PHE A 474 40.96 34.48 -1.77
CA PHE A 474 39.88 33.62 -1.26
C PHE A 474 38.61 33.69 -2.12
N LEU A 475 38.28 34.87 -2.66
CA LEU A 475 37.10 35.07 -3.53
C LEU A 475 37.50 35.25 -5.00
N PRO A 476 36.73 34.68 -5.95
CA PRO A 476 36.91 34.98 -7.37
C PRO A 476 36.74 36.48 -7.61
N ASN A 477 37.70 37.11 -8.30
CA ASN A 477 37.65 38.51 -8.74
C ASN A 477 37.68 39.59 -7.62
N LEU A 478 38.03 39.26 -6.38
CA LEU A 478 38.22 40.23 -5.29
C LEU A 478 39.55 39.97 -4.55
N PRO A 479 40.42 40.99 -4.37
CA PRO A 479 41.64 40.83 -3.57
C PRO A 479 41.28 40.59 -2.11
N SER A 480 41.91 39.61 -1.46
CA SER A 480 41.64 39.27 -0.07
C SER A 480 42.46 40.16 0.86
N VAL A 481 41.77 41.04 1.57
CA VAL A 481 42.35 42.01 2.49
C VAL A 481 42.12 41.57 3.94
N TRP A 482 43.21 41.34 4.66
CA TRP A 482 43.21 40.86 6.04
C TRP A 482 43.56 41.98 7.02
N MET A 483 42.83 42.07 8.11
CA MET A 483 43.10 42.97 9.24
C MET A 483 43.21 42.17 10.54
N LYS A 484 43.91 42.71 11.54
CA LYS A 484 43.97 42.08 12.87
C LYS A 484 42.59 42.11 13.52
N ALA A 485 42.25 41.05 14.26
CA ALA A 485 40.97 40.97 14.97
C ALA A 485 40.80 42.07 16.04
N GLU A 486 41.90 42.64 16.53
CA GLU A 486 41.91 43.78 17.46
C GLU A 486 41.29 45.05 16.87
N ASP A 487 41.32 45.20 15.53
CA ASP A 487 40.83 46.38 14.83
C ASP A 487 39.35 46.26 14.41
N VAL A 488 38.67 45.17 14.75
CA VAL A 488 37.22 44.95 14.50
C VAL A 488 36.34 46.09 15.04
N PRO A 489 36.59 46.70 16.22
CA PRO A 489 35.81 47.83 16.69
C PRO A 489 35.93 49.07 15.79
N GLN A 490 37.05 49.25 15.08
CA GLN A 490 37.23 50.34 14.13
C GLN A 490 36.44 50.07 12.84
N LEU A 491 36.42 48.83 12.36
CA LEU A 491 35.60 48.39 11.22
C LEU A 491 34.10 48.60 11.48
N LYS A 492 33.62 48.28 12.69
CA LYS A 492 32.22 48.50 13.09
C LYS A 492 31.85 49.99 13.13
N LYS A 493 32.74 50.86 13.62
CA LYS A 493 32.53 52.32 13.61
C LYS A 493 32.50 52.91 12.20
N ALA A 494 33.29 52.33 11.30
CA ALA A 494 33.34 52.70 9.89
C ALA A 494 32.18 52.13 9.05
N GLY A 495 31.35 51.24 9.60
CA GLY A 495 30.25 50.59 8.88
C GLY A 495 30.72 49.58 7.81
N LEU A 496 31.96 49.11 7.89
CA LEU A 496 32.55 48.20 6.91
C LEU A 496 32.22 46.74 7.21
N ALA A 497 31.83 45.99 6.18
CA ALA A 497 31.53 44.57 6.30
C ALA A 497 32.82 43.73 6.40
N TYR A 498 32.87 42.84 7.38
CA TYR A 498 33.97 41.90 7.61
C TYR A 498 33.44 40.48 7.80
N LEU A 499 34.30 39.48 7.58
CA LEU A 499 34.02 38.06 7.78
C LEU A 499 34.95 37.48 8.85
N THR A 500 34.37 36.79 9.82
CA THR A 500 35.12 36.04 10.84
C THR A 500 35.63 34.71 10.29
N PRO A 501 36.64 34.06 10.93
CA PRO A 501 37.12 32.74 10.49
C PRO A 501 36.00 31.69 10.34
N THR A 502 35.04 31.67 11.28
CA THR A 502 33.84 30.83 11.22
C THR A 502 33.01 31.13 9.97
N GLN A 503 32.70 32.41 9.71
CA GLN A 503 31.89 32.82 8.56
C GLN A 503 32.58 32.55 7.22
N ILE A 504 33.91 32.68 7.14
CA ILE A 504 34.70 32.36 5.95
C ILE A 504 34.55 30.87 5.63
N LEU A 505 34.70 30.00 6.64
CA LEU A 505 34.56 28.56 6.47
C LEU A 505 33.13 28.17 6.07
N VAL A 506 32.12 28.75 6.72
CA VAL A 506 30.69 28.52 6.42
C VAL A 506 30.35 28.98 5.01
N TYR A 507 30.85 30.15 4.58
CA TYR A 507 30.65 30.66 3.23
C TYR A 507 31.30 29.77 2.17
N HIS A 508 32.51 29.27 2.44
CA HIS A 508 33.16 28.33 1.54
C HIS A 508 32.41 26.99 1.46
N LEU A 509 31.95 26.48 2.61
CA LEU A 509 31.12 25.27 2.68
C LEU A 509 29.81 25.44 1.91
N SER A 510 29.10 26.56 2.08
CA SER A 510 27.83 26.78 1.37
C SER A 510 28.02 26.82 -0.15
N PHE A 511 29.09 27.46 -0.62
CA PHE A 511 29.42 27.48 -2.05
C PHE A 511 29.75 26.09 -2.60
N LEU A 512 30.54 25.30 -1.87
CA LEU A 512 30.90 23.94 -2.30
C LEU A 512 29.71 22.99 -2.25
N LEU A 513 28.90 23.03 -1.19
CA LEU A 513 27.69 22.22 -1.06
C LEU A 513 26.70 22.54 -2.20
N LYS A 514 26.52 23.81 -2.54
CA LYS A 514 25.69 24.22 -3.68
C LYS A 514 26.26 23.73 -5.01
N LYS A 515 27.58 23.83 -5.21
CA LYS A 515 28.25 23.40 -6.46
C LYS A 515 28.18 21.88 -6.67
N HIS A 516 28.26 21.10 -5.59
CA HIS A 516 28.29 19.64 -5.61
C HIS A 516 26.95 19.03 -5.12
N ALA A 517 25.84 19.77 -5.19
CA ALA A 517 24.54 19.33 -4.67
C ALA A 517 24.08 17.99 -5.29
N SER A 518 24.25 17.83 -6.61
CA SER A 518 23.93 16.58 -7.32
C SER A 518 24.66 15.33 -6.81
N GLU A 519 25.85 15.47 -6.21
CA GLU A 519 26.59 14.33 -5.64
C GLU A 519 25.97 13.81 -4.33
N PHE A 520 25.17 14.64 -3.66
CA PHE A 520 24.45 14.28 -2.44
C PHE A 520 23.07 13.67 -2.71
N LEU A 521 22.57 13.71 -3.95
CA LEU A 521 21.30 13.08 -4.33
C LEU A 521 21.52 11.61 -4.73
N GLY A 522 21.62 10.70 -3.77
CA GLY A 522 21.72 9.27 -4.04
C GLY A 522 20.37 8.53 -4.06
N ILE A 523 20.46 7.20 -4.14
CA ILE A 523 19.29 6.31 -4.01
C ILE A 523 18.65 6.46 -2.63
N GLN A 524 19.48 6.65 -1.59
CA GLN A 524 19.04 6.75 -0.19
C GLN A 524 18.27 8.06 0.05
N GLU A 525 18.80 9.16 -0.44
CA GLU A 525 18.21 10.50 -0.32
C GLU A 525 16.93 10.59 -1.14
N THR A 526 16.92 10.01 -2.35
CA THR A 526 15.70 9.90 -3.17
C THR A 526 14.59 9.14 -2.45
N ARG A 527 14.91 8.02 -1.79
CA ARG A 527 13.94 7.27 -0.99
C ARG A 527 13.44 8.10 0.20
N PHE A 528 14.33 8.82 0.86
CA PHE A 528 13.96 9.71 1.96
C PHE A 528 12.98 10.80 1.49
N LEU A 529 13.28 11.47 0.38
CA LEU A 529 12.40 12.48 -0.22
C LEU A 529 11.02 11.90 -0.56
N LEU A 530 10.97 10.73 -1.21
CA LEU A 530 9.70 10.05 -1.52
C LEU A 530 8.90 9.69 -0.26
N SER A 531 9.57 9.25 0.81
CA SER A 531 8.90 8.92 2.08
C SER A 531 8.29 10.15 2.79
N GLN A 532 8.96 11.30 2.72
CA GLN A 532 8.41 12.56 3.25
C GLN A 532 7.18 13.01 2.45
N MET A 533 7.20 12.79 1.14
CA MET A 533 6.07 13.11 0.26
C MET A 533 4.89 12.16 0.43
N GLU A 534 5.10 10.92 0.88
CA GLU A 534 4.03 9.94 1.09
C GLU A 534 2.97 10.43 2.10
N ALA A 535 3.36 11.28 3.06
CA ALA A 535 2.45 11.88 4.03
C ALA A 535 1.39 12.80 3.39
N LYS A 536 1.71 13.45 2.27
CA LYS A 536 0.83 14.39 1.57
C LYS A 536 0.27 13.83 0.25
N TYR A 537 1.04 12.98 -0.43
CA TYR A 537 0.74 12.45 -1.77
C TYR A 537 1.01 10.94 -1.87
N GLY A 538 0.50 10.15 -0.92
CA GLY A 538 0.84 8.73 -0.82
C GLY A 538 0.42 7.86 -2.01
N GLU A 539 -0.71 8.15 -2.65
CA GLU A 539 -1.14 7.40 -3.86
C GLU A 539 -0.23 7.69 -5.05
N LEU A 540 0.14 8.96 -5.25
CA LEU A 540 1.02 9.40 -6.32
C LEU A 540 2.42 8.80 -6.20
N VAL A 541 2.99 8.79 -4.98
CA VAL A 541 4.31 8.18 -4.72
C VAL A 541 4.30 6.69 -5.05
N LYS A 542 3.21 5.97 -4.71
CA LYS A 542 3.07 4.54 -5.02
C LYS A 542 2.94 4.28 -6.51
N GLU A 543 2.24 5.13 -7.24
CA GLU A 543 2.08 4.98 -8.69
C GLU A 543 3.40 5.23 -9.42
N VAL A 544 4.15 6.26 -9.00
CA VAL A 544 5.49 6.55 -9.55
C VAL A 544 6.47 5.40 -9.29
N GLN A 545 6.42 4.79 -8.09
CA GLN A 545 7.25 3.62 -7.76
C GLN A 545 6.85 2.35 -8.52
N ARG A 546 5.62 2.27 -9.03
CA ARG A 546 5.18 1.16 -9.91
C ARG A 546 5.69 1.33 -11.33
N ILE A 547 5.69 2.56 -11.82
CA ILE A 547 6.08 2.87 -13.20
C ILE A 547 7.61 2.95 -13.36
N MET A 548 8.32 3.47 -12.34
CA MET A 548 9.76 3.70 -12.42
C MET A 548 10.54 3.12 -11.23
N PRO A 549 11.64 2.39 -11.48
CA PRO A 549 12.58 1.99 -10.43
C PRO A 549 13.19 3.20 -9.72
N LEU A 550 13.47 3.05 -8.42
CA LEU A 550 14.07 4.09 -7.57
C LEU A 550 15.39 4.65 -8.16
N GLN A 551 16.18 3.81 -8.84
CA GLN A 551 17.43 4.19 -9.48
C GLN A 551 17.21 5.21 -10.61
N ARG A 552 16.17 5.03 -11.43
CA ARG A 552 15.81 5.99 -12.49
C ARG A 552 15.35 7.31 -11.90
N ILE A 553 14.57 7.26 -10.83
CA ILE A 553 14.11 8.47 -10.13
C ILE A 553 15.32 9.25 -9.60
N ALA A 554 16.27 8.56 -8.96
CA ALA A 554 17.49 9.19 -8.46
C ALA A 554 18.32 9.84 -9.59
N GLU A 555 18.49 9.16 -10.72
CA GLU A 555 19.21 9.69 -11.88
C GLU A 555 18.53 10.95 -12.46
N ILE A 556 17.19 10.95 -12.54
CA ILE A 556 16.42 12.11 -13.00
C ILE A 556 16.62 13.30 -12.05
N LEU A 557 16.54 13.09 -10.73
CA LEU A 557 16.75 14.15 -9.74
C LEU A 557 18.19 14.70 -9.76
N GLN A 558 19.20 13.83 -9.91
CA GLN A 558 20.60 14.25 -10.05
C GLN A 558 20.84 15.14 -11.27
N ARG A 559 20.18 14.84 -12.41
CA ARG A 559 20.29 15.64 -13.65
C ARG A 559 19.51 16.95 -13.58
N LEU A 560 18.41 17.00 -12.83
CA LEU A 560 17.62 18.21 -12.64
C LEU A 560 18.39 19.26 -11.84
N ASP A 561 19.10 18.88 -10.78
CA ASP A 561 19.88 19.81 -9.94
C ASP A 561 21.04 20.48 -10.70
N GLN A 562 21.53 19.89 -11.80
CA GLN A 562 22.51 20.53 -12.68
C GLN A 562 21.99 21.80 -13.38
N ARG A 563 20.68 22.07 -13.31
CA ARG A 563 20.03 23.27 -13.84
C ARG A 563 19.14 23.86 -12.74
N VAL A 564 19.58 24.97 -12.14
CA VAL A 564 18.91 25.66 -11.02
C VAL A 564 17.40 25.76 -11.21
N VAL A 565 16.63 24.94 -10.48
CA VAL A 565 15.17 25.08 -10.34
C VAL A 565 14.87 25.43 -8.88
N PRO A 566 14.21 26.58 -8.58
CA PRO A 566 13.75 26.90 -7.24
C PRO A 566 12.70 25.90 -6.75
N ALA A 567 12.87 25.39 -5.53
CA ALA A 567 12.07 24.34 -4.93
C ALA A 567 10.77 24.83 -4.26
N GLU A 568 9.91 25.55 -4.99
CA GLU A 568 8.58 25.93 -4.45
C GLU A 568 7.38 25.29 -5.16
N ASP A 569 7.57 24.60 -6.29
CA ASP A 569 6.54 23.75 -6.90
C ASP A 569 7.18 22.47 -7.45
N HIS A 570 7.07 21.36 -6.72
CA HIS A 570 7.50 20.03 -7.18
C HIS A 570 6.56 19.49 -8.29
N LEU A 571 6.53 20.18 -9.43
CA LEU A 571 5.78 19.82 -10.64
C LEU A 571 6.33 18.57 -11.35
N VAL A 572 7.49 18.07 -10.91
CA VAL A 572 8.20 16.95 -11.56
C VAL A 572 7.41 15.64 -11.45
N ILE A 573 6.71 15.40 -10.34
CA ILE A 573 5.96 14.15 -10.17
C ILE A 573 4.66 14.15 -10.98
N ASN A 574 3.95 15.29 -11.08
CA ASN A 574 2.74 15.37 -11.91
C ASN A 574 3.00 15.10 -13.39
N ARG A 575 4.19 15.41 -13.91
CA ARG A 575 4.57 15.13 -15.31
C ARG A 575 5.03 13.68 -15.55
N LEU A 576 5.44 12.95 -14.52
CA LEU A 576 5.88 11.56 -14.63
C LEU A 576 4.72 10.55 -14.75
N VAL A 577 3.47 11.02 -14.60
CA VAL A 577 2.25 10.20 -14.60
C VAL A 577 1.55 10.17 -15.97
N ASP A 578 2.08 10.86 -16.99
CA ASP A 578 1.46 10.85 -18.32
C ASP A 578 1.81 9.55 -19.09
N PRO A 579 0.83 8.71 -19.47
CA PRO A 579 1.09 7.42 -20.09
C PRO A 579 1.11 7.56 -21.62
N SER A 580 2.25 7.95 -22.19
CA SER A 580 2.57 7.71 -23.61
C SER A 580 4.05 7.99 -23.92
N LEU A 581 4.96 7.17 -23.38
CA LEU A 581 6.37 7.16 -23.80
C LEU A 581 6.82 5.71 -24.05
N ASP A 582 6.11 5.05 -24.95
CA ASP A 582 6.55 3.82 -25.60
C ASP A 582 7.48 4.21 -26.77
N ASP A 583 8.70 4.63 -26.47
CA ASP A 583 9.88 4.34 -27.31
C ASP A 583 11.14 4.94 -26.70
N ALA A 584 12.23 4.18 -26.79
CA ALA A 584 13.56 4.60 -26.39
C ALA A 584 14.16 5.55 -27.45
N LEU A 585 13.70 6.80 -27.50
CA LEU A 585 14.39 7.89 -28.20
C LEU A 585 14.13 9.24 -27.53
N GLU A 586 15.23 9.98 -27.34
CA GLU A 586 15.36 11.41 -27.02
C GLU A 586 14.89 11.91 -25.64
N ILE A 587 15.66 11.52 -24.62
CA ILE A 587 15.79 12.19 -23.30
C ILE A 587 16.07 13.72 -23.43
N GLY A 588 16.37 14.22 -24.64
CA GLY A 588 16.50 15.64 -24.96
C GLY A 588 15.19 16.43 -24.95
N GLU A 589 14.05 15.85 -25.33
CA GLU A 589 12.78 16.60 -25.44
C GLU A 589 12.16 16.97 -24.09
N VAL A 590 12.33 16.12 -23.08
CA VAL A 590 11.91 16.39 -21.68
C VAL A 590 12.78 17.48 -21.04
N ALA A 591 14.06 17.55 -21.41
CA ALA A 591 15.01 18.55 -20.93
C ALA A 591 14.77 19.95 -21.54
N ASP A 592 14.30 20.02 -22.79
CA ASP A 592 14.02 21.29 -23.48
C ASP A 592 12.70 21.93 -23.03
N HIS A 593 11.70 21.14 -22.61
CA HIS A 593 10.42 21.68 -22.12
C HIS A 593 10.46 22.21 -20.68
N ALA A 594 11.54 21.95 -19.94
CA ALA A 594 11.79 22.55 -18.62
C ALA A 594 12.56 23.88 -18.70
N ALA A 595 13.10 24.25 -19.87
CA ALA A 595 13.83 25.49 -20.08
C ALA A 595 12.89 26.68 -20.33
N ARG A 596 12.09 27.07 -19.32
CA ARG A 596 11.58 28.46 -19.29
C ARG A 596 12.66 29.33 -18.68
N VAL A 597 13.46 29.93 -19.55
CA VAL A 597 14.27 31.10 -19.26
C VAL A 597 13.37 32.11 -18.55
N GLU A 598 13.68 32.47 -17.31
CA GLU A 598 13.04 33.60 -16.62
C GLU A 598 13.37 34.88 -17.37
N ILE A 599 12.53 35.19 -18.35
CA ILE A 599 12.41 36.52 -18.88
C ILE A 599 11.54 37.28 -17.86
N PRO A 600 11.91 38.48 -17.40
CA PRO A 600 11.07 39.26 -16.49
C PRO A 600 9.73 39.56 -17.17
N ALA A 601 8.75 38.72 -16.88
CA ALA A 601 7.42 38.71 -17.48
C ALA A 601 6.38 38.74 -16.38
N VAL A 602 5.29 39.47 -16.61
CA VAL A 602 4.17 39.52 -15.67
C VAL A 602 3.41 38.20 -15.77
N ASP A 603 3.20 37.50 -14.66
CA ASP A 603 2.36 36.29 -14.59
C ASP A 603 0.93 36.70 -14.23
N LEU A 604 -0.02 36.39 -15.13
CA LEU A 604 -1.43 36.70 -14.98
C LEU A 604 -2.23 35.40 -14.83
N ASN A 605 -2.74 35.14 -13.63
CA ASN A 605 -3.62 33.99 -13.40
C ASN A 605 -5.10 34.40 -13.50
N LEU A 606 -5.81 33.85 -14.49
CA LEU A 606 -7.24 34.05 -14.71
C LEU A 606 -8.10 32.89 -14.17
N GLY A 607 -7.48 31.90 -13.51
CA GLY A 607 -8.16 30.70 -13.01
C GLY A 607 -9.08 30.92 -11.81
N ASP A 608 -8.76 31.89 -10.95
CA ASP A 608 -9.47 32.12 -9.68
C ASP A 608 -10.78 32.95 -9.83
N GLY A 609 -11.13 33.34 -11.06
CA GLY A 609 -12.28 34.21 -11.35
C GLY A 609 -12.01 35.69 -11.06
N ILE A 610 -12.61 36.59 -11.86
CA ILE A 610 -12.46 38.04 -11.71
C ILE A 610 -13.75 38.62 -11.16
N VAL A 611 -13.66 39.37 -10.05
CA VAL A 611 -14.81 40.03 -9.42
C VAL A 611 -14.83 41.51 -9.81
N GLU A 612 -16.00 42.03 -10.19
CA GLU A 612 -16.16 43.45 -10.57
C GLU A 612 -16.23 44.39 -9.36
N THR A 613 -16.76 43.94 -8.23
CA THR A 613 -16.92 44.76 -7.02
C THR A 613 -16.46 44.00 -5.77
N VAL A 614 -15.63 44.64 -4.95
CA VAL A 614 -15.25 44.09 -3.65
C VAL A 614 -16.46 44.19 -2.72
N PRO A 615 -16.91 43.11 -2.05
CA PRO A 615 -18.01 43.17 -1.10
C PRO A 615 -17.71 44.19 0.01
N GLU A 616 -18.65 45.09 0.31
CA GLU A 616 -18.48 46.15 1.33
C GLU A 616 -18.33 45.59 2.76
N ASN A 617 -18.69 44.32 2.98
CA ASN A 617 -18.67 43.68 4.29
C ASN A 617 -17.25 43.21 4.70
N PRO A 618 -16.71 43.68 5.84
CA PRO A 618 -15.36 43.32 6.33
C PRO A 618 -15.14 41.81 6.54
N LEU A 619 -16.18 41.07 6.95
CA LEU A 619 -16.08 39.62 7.19
C LEU A 619 -15.99 38.83 5.87
N ALA A 620 -16.71 39.26 4.84
CA ALA A 620 -16.66 38.65 3.52
C ALA A 620 -15.28 38.85 2.88
N ARG A 621 -14.72 40.05 3.04
CA ARG A 621 -13.38 40.43 2.56
C ARG A 621 -12.24 39.63 3.20
N ALA A 622 -12.40 39.21 4.47
CA ALA A 622 -11.44 38.36 5.16
C ALA A 622 -11.46 36.90 4.68
N SER A 623 -12.61 36.39 4.21
CA SER A 623 -12.72 35.00 3.73
C SER A 623 -12.28 34.79 2.28
N LEU A 624 -12.28 35.86 1.47
CA LEU A 624 -12.06 35.79 0.03
C LEU A 624 -10.58 35.95 -0.42
N GLY A 625 -9.64 36.15 0.50
CA GLY A 625 -8.23 36.35 0.15
C GLY A 625 -7.99 37.61 -0.71
N LYS A 626 -6.79 37.74 -1.32
CA LYS A 626 -6.51 38.83 -2.28
C LYS A 626 -7.26 38.56 -3.58
N VAL A 627 -8.45 39.12 -3.72
CA VAL A 627 -9.22 39.06 -4.97
C VAL A 627 -8.73 40.17 -5.91
N THR A 628 -8.25 39.80 -7.10
CA THR A 628 -7.88 40.75 -8.15
C THR A 628 -9.14 41.31 -8.81
N THR A 629 -9.35 42.63 -8.76
CA THR A 629 -10.49 43.26 -9.43
C THR A 629 -10.20 43.47 -10.91
N MET A 630 -11.25 43.57 -11.75
CA MET A 630 -11.08 43.83 -13.19
C MET A 630 -10.33 45.15 -13.45
N ARG A 631 -10.60 46.18 -12.63
CA ARG A 631 -9.91 47.47 -12.70
C ARG A 631 -8.41 47.36 -12.37
N ASP A 632 -8.05 46.59 -11.35
CA ASP A 632 -6.64 46.40 -10.97
C ASP A 632 -5.87 45.63 -12.04
N LEU A 633 -6.53 44.69 -12.72
CA LEU A 633 -5.97 43.93 -13.83
C LEU A 633 -5.65 44.83 -15.04
N VAL A 634 -6.61 45.66 -15.46
CA VAL A 634 -6.41 46.58 -16.60
C VAL A 634 -5.31 47.61 -16.29
N LEU A 635 -5.36 48.24 -15.11
CA LEU A 635 -4.34 49.22 -14.70
C LEU A 635 -2.95 48.57 -14.52
N GLY A 636 -2.90 47.34 -14.01
CA GLY A 636 -1.68 46.57 -13.85
C GLY A 636 -1.03 46.24 -15.21
N LEU A 637 -1.83 45.83 -16.21
CA LEU A 637 -1.35 45.57 -17.56
C LEU A 637 -0.88 46.86 -18.25
N GLU A 638 -1.58 47.98 -18.07
CA GLU A 638 -1.16 49.27 -18.62
C GLU A 638 0.17 49.75 -18.02
N ALA A 639 0.32 49.64 -16.70
CA ALA A 639 1.56 49.98 -15.98
C ALA A 639 2.71 49.05 -16.38
N ALA A 640 2.46 47.74 -16.46
CA ALA A 640 3.42 46.74 -16.90
C ALA A 640 3.86 46.96 -18.35
N GLY A 641 2.97 47.43 -19.21
CA GLY A 641 3.33 47.84 -20.57
C GLY A 641 4.37 48.96 -20.57
N ARG A 642 4.20 49.98 -19.71
CA ARG A 642 5.09 51.14 -19.66
C ARG A 642 6.42 50.89 -18.95
N ASP A 643 6.50 49.86 -18.11
CA ASP A 643 7.71 49.57 -17.32
C ASP A 643 8.83 48.93 -18.18
N PRO A 644 10.01 49.57 -18.36
CA PRO A 644 11.10 49.02 -19.16
C PRO A 644 11.71 47.71 -18.61
N ARG A 645 11.43 47.35 -17.35
CA ARG A 645 11.87 46.08 -16.73
C ARG A 645 11.04 44.88 -17.18
N VAL A 646 9.78 45.11 -17.55
CA VAL A 646 8.89 44.06 -18.03
C VAL A 646 9.16 43.83 -19.52
N LYS A 647 9.51 42.59 -19.88
CA LYS A 647 9.82 42.18 -21.25
C LYS A 647 8.66 41.48 -21.95
N GLY A 648 7.73 40.90 -21.20
CA GLY A 648 6.56 40.22 -21.75
C GLY A 648 5.47 39.90 -20.72
N LEU A 649 4.40 39.28 -21.19
CA LEU A 649 3.26 38.84 -20.41
C LEU A 649 3.08 37.32 -20.57
N VAL A 650 2.88 36.60 -19.47
CA VAL A 650 2.49 35.19 -19.48
C VAL A 650 1.14 35.10 -18.77
N ALA A 651 0.12 34.59 -19.44
CA ALA A 651 -1.22 34.43 -18.86
C ALA A 651 -1.62 32.95 -18.76
N ARG A 652 -2.17 32.55 -17.62
CA ARG A 652 -2.80 31.24 -17.41
C ARG A 652 -4.32 31.39 -17.48
N LEU A 653 -4.91 30.75 -18.48
CA LEU A 653 -6.34 30.69 -18.71
C LEU A 653 -6.88 29.43 -18.00
N GLY A 654 -7.38 29.61 -16.77
CA GLY A 654 -7.97 28.52 -15.97
C GLY A 654 -9.47 28.29 -16.23
N THR A 655 -10.14 27.57 -15.33
CA THR A 655 -11.54 27.11 -15.50
C THR A 655 -12.61 28.03 -14.92
N GLY A 656 -12.26 29.22 -14.43
CA GLY A 656 -13.21 30.23 -13.93
C GLY A 656 -14.17 30.77 -15.01
N SER A 657 -15.40 31.14 -14.62
CA SER A 657 -16.41 31.71 -15.52
C SER A 657 -16.04 33.14 -15.92
N LEU A 658 -16.03 33.46 -17.21
CA LEU A 658 -15.78 34.80 -17.73
C LEU A 658 -17.05 35.35 -18.40
N GLY A 659 -17.41 36.61 -18.10
CA GLY A 659 -18.42 37.31 -18.90
C GLY A 659 -17.85 37.76 -20.25
N MET A 660 -18.67 37.88 -21.29
CA MET A 660 -18.23 38.40 -22.61
C MET A 660 -17.61 39.81 -22.51
N ALA A 661 -18.17 40.68 -21.67
CA ALA A 661 -17.62 42.02 -21.43
C ALA A 661 -16.21 41.97 -20.81
N GLN A 662 -16.02 41.10 -19.81
CA GLN A 662 -14.73 40.88 -19.16
C GLN A 662 -13.72 40.27 -20.14
N ALA A 663 -14.14 39.28 -20.93
CA ALA A 663 -13.32 38.68 -21.98
C ALA A 663 -12.85 39.73 -23.01
N GLN A 664 -13.74 40.63 -23.44
CA GLN A 664 -13.38 41.70 -24.37
C GLN A 664 -12.40 42.70 -23.76
N GLU A 665 -12.61 43.13 -22.51
CA GLU A 665 -11.76 44.11 -21.85
C GLU A 665 -10.36 43.56 -21.52
N ILE A 666 -10.26 42.28 -21.13
CA ILE A 666 -8.98 41.57 -20.98
C ILE A 666 -8.26 41.50 -22.33
N ARG A 667 -8.98 41.10 -23.38
CA ARG A 667 -8.45 40.97 -24.74
C ARG A 667 -7.88 42.31 -25.24
N ASP A 668 -8.64 43.39 -25.07
CA ASP A 668 -8.22 44.73 -25.50
C ASP A 668 -7.00 45.23 -24.70
N SER A 669 -6.94 44.91 -23.40
CA SER A 669 -5.80 45.24 -22.54
C SER A 669 -4.53 44.49 -22.93
N VAL A 670 -4.63 43.20 -23.30
CA VAL A 670 -3.50 42.41 -23.81
C VAL A 670 -3.03 42.94 -25.16
N ILE A 671 -3.95 43.33 -26.05
CA ILE A 671 -3.60 43.98 -27.33
C ILE A 671 -2.88 45.31 -27.08
N ALA A 672 -3.35 46.12 -26.14
CA ALA A 672 -2.71 47.38 -25.76
C ALA A 672 -1.31 47.18 -25.17
N PHE A 673 -1.11 46.13 -24.37
CA PHE A 673 0.21 45.73 -23.87
C PHE A 673 1.17 45.34 -25.01
N ARG A 674 0.71 44.52 -25.96
CA ARG A 674 1.50 44.09 -27.13
C ARG A 674 1.89 45.25 -28.05
N LYS A 675 1.02 46.26 -28.20
CA LYS A 675 1.34 47.48 -28.97
C LYS A 675 2.57 48.23 -28.43
N GLN A 676 2.99 47.98 -27.19
CA GLN A 676 4.21 48.55 -26.61
C GLN A 676 5.49 47.76 -26.99
N GLY A 677 5.40 46.78 -27.89
CA GLY A 677 6.53 46.03 -28.42
C GLY A 677 6.96 44.85 -27.53
N LYS A 678 6.11 44.43 -26.58
CA LYS A 678 6.37 43.32 -25.65
C LYS A 678 5.60 42.08 -26.07
N PHE A 679 6.19 40.90 -25.87
CA PHE A 679 5.55 39.64 -26.25
C PHE A 679 4.52 39.22 -25.20
N ALA A 680 3.46 38.52 -25.63
CA ALA A 680 2.46 37.94 -24.74
C ALA A 680 2.22 36.45 -25.07
N ILE A 681 2.26 35.59 -24.06
CA ILE A 681 2.05 34.14 -24.19
C ILE A 681 0.86 33.71 -23.33
N ALA A 682 -0.07 32.96 -23.91
CA ALA A 682 -1.16 32.32 -23.17
C ALA A 682 -0.86 30.83 -22.94
N PHE A 683 -1.21 30.34 -21.76
CA PHE A 683 -1.25 28.93 -21.41
C PHE A 683 -2.67 28.55 -20.97
N ALA A 684 -3.21 27.44 -21.48
CA ALA A 684 -4.51 26.90 -21.07
C ALA A 684 -4.42 25.39 -20.82
N GLU A 685 -5.10 24.91 -19.78
CA GLU A 685 -5.22 23.47 -19.51
C GLU A 685 -6.22 22.80 -20.45
N THR A 686 -7.34 23.47 -20.72
CA THR A 686 -8.37 23.03 -21.68
C THR A 686 -9.18 24.24 -22.16
N PHE A 687 -9.68 24.18 -23.38
CA PHE A 687 -10.66 25.12 -23.93
C PHE A 687 -12.07 24.50 -24.00
N GLY A 688 -12.36 23.37 -23.34
CA GLY A 688 -13.70 22.78 -23.42
C GLY A 688 -13.97 21.57 -22.53
N GLU A 689 -14.35 21.79 -21.27
CA GLU A 689 -15.09 20.78 -20.49
C GLU A 689 -16.23 21.39 -19.65
N SER A 690 -16.43 22.72 -19.69
CA SER A 690 -17.49 23.40 -18.93
C SER A 690 -17.81 24.77 -19.55
N GLY A 691 -18.78 24.80 -20.48
CA GLY A 691 -19.67 25.92 -20.78
C GLY A 691 -19.12 27.24 -21.36
N ASP A 692 -17.81 27.51 -21.26
CA ASP A 692 -17.24 28.84 -21.57
C ASP A 692 -15.93 28.80 -22.38
N GLY A 693 -15.71 27.68 -23.09
CA GLY A 693 -14.52 27.44 -23.91
C GLY A 693 -14.24 28.52 -24.96
N ASN A 694 -15.31 28.97 -25.63
CA ASN A 694 -15.23 29.95 -26.72
C ASN A 694 -14.77 31.34 -26.25
N LEU A 695 -15.17 31.80 -25.05
CA LEU A 695 -14.73 33.10 -24.54
C LEU A 695 -13.26 33.09 -24.15
N ARG A 696 -12.76 31.97 -23.61
CA ARG A 696 -11.33 31.81 -23.31
C ARG A 696 -10.48 31.72 -24.57
N TYR A 697 -10.97 30.99 -25.56
CA TYR A 697 -10.34 30.97 -26.87
C TYR A 697 -10.31 32.37 -27.49
N TYR A 698 -11.41 33.13 -27.38
CA TYR A 698 -11.49 34.52 -27.83
C TYR A 698 -10.44 35.42 -27.16
N VAL A 699 -10.24 35.30 -25.84
CA VAL A 699 -9.16 36.02 -25.12
C VAL A 699 -7.78 35.55 -25.58
N ALA A 700 -7.58 34.24 -25.73
CA ALA A 700 -6.32 33.64 -26.17
C ALA A 700 -5.85 34.19 -27.54
N THR A 701 -6.78 34.53 -28.45
CA THR A 701 -6.44 35.13 -29.74
C THR A 701 -5.69 36.47 -29.67
N ALA A 702 -5.72 37.17 -28.53
CA ALA A 702 -4.95 38.40 -28.34
C ALA A 702 -3.46 38.15 -28.04
N PHE A 703 -3.02 36.92 -27.80
CA PHE A 703 -1.63 36.58 -27.46
C PHE A 703 -0.81 36.23 -28.70
N ASP A 704 0.52 36.35 -28.63
CA ASP A 704 1.43 36.00 -29.73
C ASP A 704 1.57 34.49 -29.91
N ARG A 705 1.51 33.74 -28.80
CA ARG A 705 1.59 32.28 -28.77
C ARG A 705 0.60 31.74 -27.75
N ILE A 706 -0.08 30.68 -28.13
CA ILE A 706 -1.03 29.96 -27.28
C ILE A 706 -0.46 28.55 -27.09
N TYR A 707 -0.27 28.16 -25.82
CA TYR A 707 0.14 26.81 -25.44
C TYR A 707 -1.03 26.16 -24.71
N MET A 708 -1.41 24.96 -25.16
CA MET A 708 -2.45 24.17 -24.52
C MET A 708 -1.82 22.88 -23.98
N GLN A 709 -2.30 22.39 -22.85
CA GLN A 709 -1.93 21.06 -22.38
C GLN A 709 -2.33 20.00 -23.42
N PRO A 710 -1.48 18.97 -23.70
CA PRO A 710 -1.80 17.95 -24.70
C PRO A 710 -3.10 17.18 -24.44
N SER A 711 -3.49 17.03 -23.17
CA SER A 711 -4.73 16.40 -22.74
C SER A 711 -5.96 17.33 -22.80
N GLY A 712 -5.78 18.61 -23.14
CA GLY A 712 -6.85 19.60 -23.16
C GLY A 712 -7.76 19.47 -24.38
N GLU A 713 -9.07 19.49 -24.16
CA GLU A 713 -10.05 19.55 -25.25
C GLU A 713 -10.20 20.97 -25.83
N LEU A 714 -10.41 21.04 -27.13
CA LEU A 714 -10.71 22.25 -27.87
C LEU A 714 -12.12 22.12 -28.47
N GLN A 715 -13.15 22.54 -27.73
CA GLN A 715 -14.49 22.69 -28.28
C GLN A 715 -14.58 24.03 -29.03
N LEU A 716 -14.42 24.00 -30.36
CA LEU A 716 -14.60 25.16 -31.24
C LEU A 716 -16.07 25.43 -31.58
#